data_AF-A0ABD2TRW7-F1
#
_entry.id   AF-A0ABD2TRW7-F1
#
_cell.length_a   1.000
_cell.length_b   1.000
_cell.length_c   1.000
_cell.angle_alpha   90.00
_cell.angle_beta   90.00
_cell.angle_gamma   90.00
#
_symmetry.space_group_name_H-M   'P 1'
#
loop_
_entity.id
_entity.type
_entity.pdbx_description
1 polymer ?
#
loop_
_entity_poly.entity_id
_entity_poly.type
_entity_poly.pdbx_seq_one_letter_code
_entity_poly.pdbx_strand_id
1 'polypeptide(L)'
;MSKEQILKDMSDMDQMTSSSHNREMPPVGWALGNFIYLAAGSESNNLDSGKLVSGLDRQSYVRVVIMLTEKLLSQIERAGWVRKENQEVQGDGNSVEVETTFGSLKMSYMSLFKPVWLQRHLMELLVLEKDGLIQKAESLPLCGAESSGSCELLDVAYYYSWMLRIFSILNPVLGAMPVLNMLSFTPGFLSNLWGTLDESLFQGKNLVSKGKYLDESTISENKILEASERKQKHSSKDIGNKWASVFQKITGKSQTEFKSVDPVDGKSKAAHIDKHYSDMWDIELLRQGPDGLSKDLSCLLHLFCASYSHLLLVLDDLEFYEKQVPFTLEQQQKIVSVLNTLVYNTMSHSTGPKTRPLTDSAIKCLHLLYERDCRHQFCPPTLWLSPGRNNRPPIAVAARTHEVLSATSNGDDASTTLSMGSIITVIPHIFPFEERVEMFREFINMDKASRKMAGEVLGPGGRSVEIVIRRGHIIEDGFQQLNNLGSKLKSGIHVSFVNESGLPEAGLDYGGLSKEFLTEIAKAAFSPEYGLFTQTLTSDRHLIPNTAARFLDNGIQMIEFLGRIVGKALYEGILLDYSFSHVFVQKLLGRYSFLDELSTLDPELYRNLMYVKHYDGDVKDLALDFTVTEESLGKHIVIELKPGGKDISVTKENMLQYVHAMADFKLNRQIIPFSNAFYRGLTDLISPSWLKLFNASEFNQGETMILTLMI
;
A
#
# COMPACT_ATOMS: atom_id res chain seq x y z
N MET A 1 -25.79 -24.05 43.23
CA MET A 1 -25.10 -24.95 42.29
C MET A 1 -23.84 -25.47 42.98
N SER A 2 -23.63 -26.79 43.05
CA SER A 2 -22.40 -27.34 43.65
C SER A 2 -21.24 -27.23 42.65
N LYS A 3 -20.01 -27.11 43.17
CA LYS A 3 -18.77 -27.03 42.37
C LYS A 3 -18.60 -28.23 41.41
N GLU A 4 -19.16 -29.37 41.77
CA GLU A 4 -19.16 -30.60 40.99
C GLU A 4 -20.14 -30.56 39.82
N GLN A 5 -21.29 -29.88 39.99
CA GLN A 5 -22.23 -29.66 38.89
C GLN A 5 -21.64 -28.74 37.82
N ILE A 6 -20.90 -27.71 38.22
CA ILE A 6 -20.23 -26.78 37.29
C ILE A 6 -19.13 -27.49 36.50
N LEU A 7 -18.32 -28.34 37.15
CA LEU A 7 -17.27 -29.11 36.47
C LEU A 7 -17.85 -30.19 35.54
N LYS A 8 -19.01 -30.74 35.88
CA LYS A 8 -19.72 -31.70 35.04
C LYS A 8 -20.35 -31.01 33.82
N ASP A 9 -20.99 -29.86 34.01
CA ASP A 9 -21.55 -29.08 32.91
C ASP A 9 -20.44 -28.56 31.97
N MET A 10 -19.26 -28.22 32.49
CA MET A 10 -18.07 -27.87 31.69
C MET A 10 -17.52 -29.07 30.88
N SER A 11 -17.52 -30.28 31.47
CA SER A 11 -17.09 -31.51 30.81
C SER A 11 -18.09 -31.99 29.75
N ASP A 12 -19.39 -31.81 30.00
CA ASP A 12 -20.46 -32.20 29.09
C ASP A 12 -20.54 -31.24 27.87
N MET A 13 -20.16 -29.97 28.06
CA MET A 13 -20.03 -28.97 26.98
C MET A 13 -18.85 -29.27 26.04
N ASP A 14 -17.75 -29.85 26.54
CA ASP A 14 -16.62 -30.30 25.72
C ASP A 14 -16.96 -31.54 24.87
N GLN A 15 -17.91 -32.39 25.30
CA GLN A 15 -18.29 -33.63 24.60
C GLN A 15 -19.38 -33.44 23.51
N MET A 16 -20.18 -32.37 23.57
CA MET A 16 -21.20 -32.08 22.55
C MET A 16 -20.66 -31.54 21.21
N THR A 17 -19.35 -31.33 21.06
CA THR A 17 -18.75 -30.70 19.87
C THR A 17 -18.45 -31.66 18.70
N SER A 18 -18.84 -32.94 18.78
CA SER A 18 -18.48 -33.93 17.76
C SER A 18 -19.52 -34.21 16.67
N SER A 19 -20.64 -33.49 16.62
CA SER A 19 -21.59 -33.67 15.50
C SER A 19 -22.46 -32.43 15.22
N SER A 20 -21.95 -31.49 14.43
CA SER A 20 -22.73 -30.77 13.40
C SER A 20 -21.83 -29.85 12.58
N HIS A 21 -21.95 -29.90 11.26
CA HIS A 21 -21.29 -28.98 10.32
C HIS A 21 -22.00 -27.61 10.32
N ASN A 22 -21.90 -26.86 11.43
CA ASN A 22 -22.25 -25.44 11.50
C ASN A 22 -21.09 -24.70 12.19
N ARG A 23 -20.59 -23.62 11.57
CA ARG A 23 -19.50 -22.78 12.13
C ARG A 23 -20.03 -21.93 13.29
N GLU A 24 -20.29 -22.54 14.43
CA GLU A 24 -20.63 -21.82 15.66
C GLU A 24 -19.37 -21.27 16.35
N MET A 25 -19.48 -20.09 16.97
CA MET A 25 -18.39 -19.44 17.70
C MET A 25 -17.97 -20.33 18.89
N PRO A 26 -16.66 -20.62 19.07
CA PRO A 26 -16.20 -21.42 20.21
C PRO A 26 -16.60 -20.79 21.55
N PRO A 27 -16.85 -21.59 22.61
CA PRO A 27 -17.22 -21.07 23.93
C PRO A 27 -16.22 -20.04 24.50
N VAL A 28 -14.93 -20.18 24.19
CA VAL A 28 -13.90 -19.22 24.59
C VAL A 28 -14.09 -17.85 23.91
N GLY A 29 -14.64 -17.80 22.71
CA GLY A 29 -14.97 -16.55 22.01
C GLY A 29 -16.12 -15.80 22.67
N TRP A 30 -17.16 -16.54 23.10
CA TRP A 30 -18.24 -15.98 23.91
C TRP A 30 -17.76 -15.49 25.27
N ALA A 31 -16.92 -16.27 25.95
CA ALA A 31 -16.31 -15.87 27.22
C ALA A 31 -15.47 -14.59 27.07
N LEU A 32 -14.67 -14.50 26.01
CA LEU A 32 -13.87 -13.32 25.69
C LEU A 32 -14.75 -12.08 25.45
N GLY A 33 -15.74 -12.17 24.55
CA GLY A 33 -16.64 -11.06 24.25
C GLY A 33 -17.41 -10.58 25.47
N ASN A 34 -17.97 -11.51 26.26
CA ASN A 34 -18.68 -11.18 27.49
C ASN A 34 -17.76 -10.55 28.54
N PHE A 35 -16.53 -11.05 28.69
CA PHE A 35 -15.57 -10.49 29.63
C PHE A 35 -15.24 -9.03 29.29
N ILE A 36 -14.94 -8.75 28.01
CA ILE A 36 -14.67 -7.38 27.53
C ILE A 36 -15.90 -6.49 27.71
N TYR A 37 -17.07 -6.95 27.29
CA TYR A 37 -18.31 -6.20 27.38
C TYR A 37 -18.67 -5.83 28.83
N LEU A 38 -18.60 -6.79 29.74
CA LEU A 38 -18.86 -6.57 31.16
C LEU A 38 -17.80 -5.67 31.81
N ALA A 39 -16.52 -5.85 31.46
CA ALA A 39 -15.43 -5.02 31.97
C ALA A 39 -15.56 -3.55 31.53
N ALA A 40 -16.16 -3.29 30.37
CA ALA A 40 -16.45 -1.95 29.86
C ALA A 40 -17.72 -1.30 30.46
N GLY A 41 -18.41 -1.99 31.38
CA GLY A 41 -19.58 -1.48 32.11
C GLY A 41 -20.90 -1.61 31.35
N SER A 42 -21.88 -2.30 31.94
CA SER A 42 -23.25 -2.37 31.43
C SER A 42 -24.07 -1.15 31.86
N GLU A 43 -24.41 -0.30 30.89
CA GLU A 43 -25.50 0.69 30.86
C GLU A 43 -25.64 1.71 32.01
N SER A 44 -25.48 2.98 31.64
CA SER A 44 -26.44 4.02 32.00
C SER A 44 -26.67 4.95 30.81
N ASN A 45 -27.56 4.59 29.89
CA ASN A 45 -28.17 5.42 28.82
C ASN A 45 -27.29 6.37 27.96
N ASN A 46 -25.97 6.36 28.12
CA ASN A 46 -25.02 7.09 27.29
C ASN A 46 -24.36 6.08 26.39
N LEU A 47 -24.61 6.21 25.08
CA LEU A 47 -24.18 5.31 24.01
C LEU A 47 -22.63 5.19 23.85
N ASP A 48 -21.85 5.82 24.74
CA ASP A 48 -20.43 6.14 24.63
C ASP A 48 -19.55 5.74 25.85
N SER A 49 -20.06 4.98 26.83
CA SER A 49 -19.23 4.66 28.01
C SER A 49 -18.21 3.54 27.73
N GLY A 50 -17.11 3.86 27.04
CA GLY A 50 -15.91 3.00 26.94
C GLY A 50 -15.05 3.01 28.22
N LYS A 51 -15.67 3.14 29.40
CA LYS A 51 -14.99 3.29 30.69
C LYS A 51 -14.96 1.94 31.40
N LEU A 52 -13.78 1.49 31.82
CA LEU A 52 -13.67 0.26 32.61
C LEU A 52 -14.42 0.39 33.94
N VAL A 53 -15.05 -0.71 34.39
CA VAL A 53 -15.77 -0.77 35.67
C VAL A 53 -14.86 -0.32 36.82
N SER A 54 -15.37 0.57 37.67
CA SER A 54 -14.63 1.11 38.81
C SER A 54 -14.16 0.01 39.75
N GLY A 55 -12.85 -0.07 40.00
CA GLY A 55 -12.23 -1.07 40.87
C GLY A 55 -11.66 -2.30 40.15
N LEU A 56 -11.78 -2.38 38.82
CA LEU A 56 -11.14 -3.43 38.04
C LEU A 56 -9.62 -3.17 37.91
N ASP A 57 -8.80 -4.16 38.28
CA ASP A 57 -7.37 -4.11 38.03
C ASP A 57 -7.08 -4.24 36.52
N ARG A 58 -6.49 -3.18 35.95
CA ARG A 58 -6.26 -3.07 34.50
C ARG A 58 -5.27 -4.12 34.01
N GLN A 59 -4.23 -4.39 34.79
CA GLN A 59 -3.21 -5.37 34.42
C GLN A 59 -3.79 -6.78 34.38
N SER A 60 -4.60 -7.15 35.38
CA SER A 60 -5.34 -8.41 35.40
C SER A 60 -6.32 -8.52 34.23
N TYR A 61 -7.05 -7.43 33.92
CA TYR A 61 -7.96 -7.39 32.76
C TYR A 61 -7.21 -7.68 31.44
N VAL A 62 -6.11 -6.98 31.18
CA VAL A 62 -5.31 -7.18 29.96
C VAL A 62 -4.76 -8.60 29.87
N ARG A 63 -4.21 -9.14 30.97
CA ARG A 63 -3.69 -10.51 31.01
C ARG A 63 -4.75 -11.56 30.71
N VAL A 64 -5.95 -11.43 31.30
CA VAL A 64 -7.07 -12.35 31.04
C VAL A 64 -7.49 -12.30 29.58
N VAL A 65 -7.59 -11.10 28.99
CA VAL A 65 -7.95 -10.96 27.58
C VAL A 65 -6.91 -11.57 26.65
N ILE A 66 -5.62 -11.35 26.92
CA ILE A 66 -4.53 -11.97 26.15
C ILE A 66 -4.65 -13.50 26.19
N MET A 67 -4.79 -14.08 27.39
CA MET A 67 -4.94 -15.53 27.56
C MET A 67 -6.14 -16.11 26.81
N LEU A 68 -7.30 -15.46 26.91
CA LEU A 68 -8.52 -15.90 26.24
C LEU A 68 -8.40 -15.80 24.71
N THR A 69 -7.74 -14.74 24.23
CA THR A 69 -7.51 -14.53 22.79
C THR A 69 -6.55 -15.56 22.21
N GLU A 70 -5.44 -15.84 22.88
CA GLU A 70 -4.50 -16.90 22.47
C GLU A 70 -5.19 -18.25 22.34
N LYS A 71 -6.03 -18.59 23.33
CA LYS A 71 -6.81 -19.82 23.31
C LYS A 71 -7.83 -19.82 22.17
N LEU A 72 -8.53 -18.72 21.93
CA LEU A 72 -9.47 -18.58 20.82
C LEU A 72 -8.78 -18.77 19.46
N LEU A 73 -7.68 -18.07 19.22
CA LEU A 73 -6.94 -18.18 17.95
C LEU A 73 -6.41 -19.60 17.72
N SER A 74 -5.90 -20.26 18.77
CA SER A 74 -5.48 -21.65 18.65
C SER A 74 -6.61 -22.61 18.27
N GLN A 75 -7.84 -22.34 18.74
CA GLN A 75 -9.03 -23.13 18.38
C GLN A 75 -9.50 -22.83 16.95
N ILE A 76 -9.49 -21.56 16.55
CA ILE A 76 -9.83 -21.12 15.19
C ILE A 76 -8.87 -21.73 14.16
N GLU A 77 -7.56 -21.73 14.45
CA GLU A 77 -6.53 -22.35 13.60
C GLU A 77 -6.75 -23.86 13.45
N ARG A 78 -7.03 -24.56 14.55
CA ARG A 78 -7.34 -26.00 14.52
C ARG A 78 -8.65 -26.31 13.80
N ALA A 79 -9.65 -25.44 13.90
CA ALA A 79 -10.96 -25.58 13.26
C ALA A 79 -10.94 -25.22 11.76
N GLY A 80 -9.81 -24.74 11.23
CA GLY A 80 -9.67 -24.43 9.80
C GLY A 80 -10.52 -23.26 9.31
N TRP A 81 -10.97 -22.37 10.20
CA TRP A 81 -11.77 -21.18 9.84
C TRP A 81 -11.07 -20.27 8.81
N VAL A 82 -9.74 -20.33 8.76
CA VAL A 82 -8.86 -19.54 7.90
C VAL A 82 -8.79 -20.05 6.44
N ARG A 83 -9.28 -21.27 6.14
CA ARG A 83 -8.90 -22.00 4.91
C ARG A 83 -9.76 -21.78 3.65
N LYS A 84 -10.81 -20.96 3.66
CA LYS A 84 -11.69 -20.77 2.47
C LYS A 84 -12.16 -19.33 2.31
N GLU A 85 -11.31 -18.45 1.78
CA GLU A 85 -11.75 -17.14 1.27
C GLU A 85 -11.21 -16.80 -0.14
N ASN A 86 -10.38 -17.66 -0.76
CA ASN A 86 -9.82 -17.39 -2.11
C ASN A 86 -10.37 -18.26 -3.25
N GLN A 87 -11.45 -19.02 -3.02
CA GLN A 87 -12.14 -19.78 -4.08
C GLN A 87 -13.60 -19.35 -4.16
N GLU A 88 -13.84 -18.16 -4.70
CA GLU A 88 -15.14 -17.77 -5.30
C GLU A 88 -14.96 -16.50 -6.17
N VAL A 89 -14.10 -16.58 -7.20
CA VAL A 89 -14.21 -15.74 -8.42
C VAL A 89 -13.88 -16.61 -9.63
N GLN A 90 -14.69 -17.65 -9.85
CA GLN A 90 -14.76 -18.37 -11.12
C GLN A 90 -16.06 -19.16 -11.13
N GLY A 91 -17.03 -18.73 -11.95
CA GLY A 91 -18.26 -19.47 -12.18
C GLY A 91 -19.51 -18.59 -12.30
N ASP A 92 -19.87 -18.31 -13.55
CA ASP A 92 -21.18 -17.96 -14.12
C ASP A 92 -22.10 -16.91 -13.48
N GLY A 93 -22.50 -15.95 -14.35
CA GLY A 93 -23.56 -15.00 -14.11
C GLY A 93 -24.92 -15.69 -13.99
N ASN A 94 -25.48 -15.65 -12.78
CA ASN A 94 -26.86 -15.32 -12.46
C ASN A 94 -27.11 -15.70 -10.99
N SER A 95 -27.07 -14.72 -10.08
CA SER A 95 -27.89 -14.77 -8.88
C SER A 95 -28.10 -13.37 -8.33
N VAL A 96 -29.28 -12.86 -8.63
CA VAL A 96 -29.97 -11.81 -7.89
C VAL A 96 -30.42 -12.42 -6.55
N GLU A 97 -30.20 -11.69 -5.46
CA GLU A 97 -30.87 -11.83 -4.15
C GLU A 97 -30.75 -13.17 -3.39
N VAL A 98 -29.59 -13.52 -2.84
CA VAL A 98 -29.51 -14.35 -1.60
C VAL A 98 -28.26 -14.01 -0.78
N GLU A 99 -28.23 -12.88 -0.08
CA GLU A 99 -27.14 -12.59 0.88
C GLU A 99 -27.56 -11.87 2.17
N THR A 100 -28.86 -11.70 2.41
CA THR A 100 -29.36 -10.90 3.54
C THR A 100 -29.62 -11.67 4.84
N THR A 101 -29.60 -13.01 4.84
CA THR A 101 -29.97 -13.81 6.02
C THR A 101 -28.77 -14.36 6.82
N PHE A 102 -27.62 -14.61 6.19
CA PHE A 102 -26.45 -15.21 6.85
C PHE A 102 -25.52 -14.21 7.57
N GLY A 103 -25.62 -12.91 7.25
CA GLY A 103 -24.88 -11.83 7.95
C GLY A 103 -25.39 -11.54 9.36
N SER A 104 -26.65 -11.90 9.67
CA SER A 104 -27.33 -11.53 10.92
C SER A 104 -26.69 -12.14 12.18
N LEU A 105 -26.32 -13.43 12.14
CA LEU A 105 -25.69 -14.11 13.28
C LEU A 105 -24.27 -13.62 13.53
N LYS A 106 -23.49 -13.32 12.48
CA LYS A 106 -22.11 -12.82 12.61
C LYS A 106 -22.04 -11.36 13.08
N MET A 107 -23.02 -10.53 12.76
CA MET A 107 -23.12 -9.17 13.31
C MET A 107 -23.52 -9.14 14.79
N SER A 108 -24.24 -10.15 15.30
CA SER A 108 -24.71 -10.14 16.69
C SER A 108 -23.57 -10.23 17.73
N TYR A 109 -22.52 -11.01 17.48
CA TYR A 109 -21.42 -11.19 18.44
C TYR A 109 -20.35 -10.10 18.38
N MET A 110 -20.18 -9.43 17.23
CA MET A 110 -19.28 -8.28 17.08
C MET A 110 -19.66 -7.14 18.02
N SER A 111 -20.94 -7.02 18.38
CA SER A 111 -21.42 -6.06 19.37
C SER A 111 -20.76 -6.21 20.75
N LEU A 112 -20.36 -7.43 21.14
CA LEU A 112 -19.66 -7.70 22.41
C LEU A 112 -18.24 -7.12 22.42
N PHE A 113 -17.60 -7.04 21.25
CA PHE A 113 -16.27 -6.46 21.09
C PHE A 113 -16.29 -4.96 20.86
N LYS A 114 -17.48 -4.32 20.81
CA LYS A 114 -17.62 -2.87 20.59
C LYS A 114 -16.68 -2.01 21.45
N PRO A 115 -16.44 -2.31 22.75
CA PRO A 115 -15.53 -1.53 23.56
C PRO A 115 -14.09 -1.47 23.03
N VAL A 116 -13.62 -2.53 22.36
CA VAL A 116 -12.22 -2.67 21.91
C VAL A 116 -11.80 -1.56 20.95
N TRP A 117 -12.70 -1.12 20.07
CA TRP A 117 -12.40 -0.08 19.07
C TRP A 117 -12.87 1.31 19.48
N LEU A 118 -13.24 1.52 20.75
CA LEU A 118 -13.49 2.85 21.30
C LEU A 118 -12.16 3.46 21.76
N GLN A 119 -11.87 4.69 21.32
CA GLN A 119 -10.66 5.42 21.72
C GLN A 119 -10.54 5.52 23.25
N ARG A 120 -11.65 5.73 23.95
CA ARG A 120 -11.68 5.79 25.42
C ARG A 120 -11.17 4.52 26.09
N HIS A 121 -11.45 3.34 25.53
CA HIS A 121 -10.96 2.07 26.08
C HIS A 121 -9.43 1.99 25.97
N LEU A 122 -8.83 2.35 24.83
CA LEU A 122 -7.37 2.44 24.70
C LEU A 122 -6.76 3.43 25.69
N MET A 123 -7.36 4.63 25.83
CA MET A 123 -6.86 5.66 26.75
C MET A 123 -6.91 5.22 28.21
N GLU A 124 -7.96 4.50 28.61
CA GLU A 124 -8.09 3.91 29.96
C GLU A 124 -7.04 2.83 30.24
N LEU A 125 -6.60 2.10 29.22
CA LEU A 125 -5.52 1.12 29.35
C LEU A 125 -4.14 1.77 29.45
N LEU A 126 -3.89 2.84 28.69
CA LEU A 126 -2.59 3.52 28.64
C LEU A 126 -2.35 4.52 29.78
N VAL A 127 -3.40 4.98 30.47
CA VAL A 127 -3.32 6.10 31.44
C VAL A 127 -2.58 7.31 30.85
N LEU A 128 -3.01 7.75 29.66
CA LEU A 128 -2.59 9.04 29.12
C LEU A 128 -3.43 10.12 29.82
N GLU A 129 -2.88 10.77 30.85
CA GLU A 129 -3.50 11.95 31.47
C GLU A 129 -3.78 13.01 30.39
N LYS A 130 -5.02 13.50 30.33
CA LYS A 130 -5.36 14.68 29.54
C LYS A 130 -4.79 15.92 30.24
N ASP A 131 -4.13 16.75 29.43
CA ASP A 131 -3.82 18.17 29.62
C ASP A 131 -2.60 18.55 30.46
N GLY A 132 -1.71 19.32 29.83
CA GLY A 132 -0.56 19.96 30.45
C GLY A 132 -0.89 21.30 31.12
N LEU A 133 0.08 21.73 31.94
CA LEU A 133 0.35 23.10 32.37
C LEU A 133 -0.74 23.83 33.19
N ILE A 134 -0.31 24.26 34.39
CA ILE A 134 -0.91 25.22 35.34
C ILE A 134 -1.73 24.59 36.49
N GLN A 135 -1.03 24.12 37.53
CA GLN A 135 -0.98 24.82 38.82
C GLN A 135 0.14 24.25 39.71
N LYS A 136 1.02 25.15 40.15
CA LYS A 136 2.06 24.90 41.16
C LYS A 136 1.43 24.80 42.55
N ALA A 137 2.15 24.06 43.40
CA ALA A 137 2.37 24.28 44.84
C ALA A 137 1.58 23.41 45.84
N GLU A 138 2.37 22.72 46.65
CA GLU A 138 2.16 22.37 48.06
C GLU A 138 1.13 21.28 48.41
N SER A 139 1.61 20.04 48.55
CA SER A 139 1.38 19.25 49.77
C SER A 139 2.34 18.05 49.85
N LEU A 140 2.83 17.79 51.06
CA LEU A 140 3.75 16.70 51.43
C LEU A 140 3.09 15.31 51.26
N PRO A 141 3.87 14.23 51.04
CA PRO A 141 3.33 12.90 50.81
C PRO A 141 2.86 12.28 52.12
N LEU A 142 1.55 12.06 52.27
CA LEU A 142 1.03 11.10 53.23
C LEU A 142 1.05 9.70 52.59
N CYS A 143 1.74 8.79 53.28
CA CYS A 143 1.88 7.38 52.98
C CYS A 143 0.50 6.68 52.92
N GLY A 144 0.31 5.80 51.93
CA GLY A 144 -0.77 4.80 51.91
C GLY A 144 -1.84 4.96 50.83
N ALA A 145 -1.46 4.92 49.56
CA ALA A 145 -2.34 4.50 48.47
C ALA A 145 -1.50 3.72 47.47
N GLU A 146 -1.64 2.40 47.44
CA GLU A 146 -1.10 1.57 46.37
C GLU A 146 -1.61 2.10 45.04
N SER A 147 -0.70 2.54 44.18
CA SER A 147 -1.03 3.05 42.84
C SER A 147 -1.70 1.93 42.06
N SER A 148 -3.00 2.08 41.78
CA SER A 148 -3.74 1.15 40.91
C SER A 148 -3.03 1.07 39.56
N GLY A 149 -2.48 -0.09 39.21
CA GLY A 149 -1.45 -0.25 38.18
C GLY A 149 -1.86 0.28 36.81
N SER A 150 -1.03 1.15 36.24
CA SER A 150 -1.01 1.44 34.80
C SER A 150 -0.54 0.20 34.05
N CYS A 151 -1.17 -0.16 32.92
CA CYS A 151 -0.64 -1.21 32.06
C CYS A 151 0.64 -0.72 31.36
N GLU A 152 1.63 -1.59 31.24
CA GLU A 152 2.79 -1.28 30.41
C GLU A 152 2.37 -1.19 28.93
N LEU A 153 3.03 -0.32 28.16
CA LEU A 153 2.76 -0.19 26.71
C LEU A 153 2.87 -1.54 25.99
N LEU A 154 3.79 -2.39 26.44
CA LEU A 154 3.98 -3.73 25.90
C LEU A 154 2.76 -4.64 26.14
N ASP A 155 2.16 -4.62 27.33
CA ASP A 155 0.93 -5.37 27.65
C ASP A 155 -0.22 -4.93 26.73
N VAL A 156 -0.36 -3.61 26.53
CA VAL A 156 -1.36 -3.04 25.61
C VAL A 156 -1.06 -3.40 24.16
N ALA A 157 0.21 -3.45 23.77
CA ALA A 157 0.61 -3.84 22.43
C ALA A 157 0.27 -5.31 22.14
N TYR A 158 0.51 -6.21 23.10
CA TYR A 158 0.07 -7.60 23.00
C TYR A 158 -1.45 -7.68 22.85
N TYR A 159 -2.21 -7.00 23.72
CA TYR A 159 -3.67 -6.95 23.66
C TYR A 159 -4.17 -6.61 22.25
N TYR A 160 -3.69 -5.50 21.66
CA TYR A 160 -4.21 -5.04 20.38
C TYR A 160 -3.64 -5.80 19.18
N SER A 161 -2.40 -6.30 19.23
CA SER A 161 -1.85 -7.20 18.20
C SER A 161 -2.69 -8.47 18.07
N TRP A 162 -3.15 -9.01 19.19
CA TRP A 162 -4.08 -10.13 19.26
C TRP A 162 -5.48 -9.76 18.75
N MET A 163 -6.01 -8.60 19.13
CA MET A 163 -7.32 -8.12 18.64
C MET A 163 -7.33 -7.88 17.13
N LEU A 164 -6.25 -7.33 16.54
CA LEU A 164 -6.14 -7.19 15.09
C LEU A 164 -6.31 -8.54 14.38
N ARG A 165 -5.71 -9.62 14.90
CA ARG A 165 -5.85 -10.97 14.33
C ARG A 165 -7.26 -11.51 14.47
N ILE A 166 -7.87 -11.35 15.65
CA ILE A 166 -9.28 -11.76 15.88
C ILE A 166 -10.19 -11.05 14.87
N PHE A 167 -10.11 -9.73 14.77
CA PHE A 167 -11.02 -8.96 13.93
C PHE A 167 -10.84 -9.28 12.44
N SER A 168 -9.60 -9.48 11.98
CA SER A 168 -9.35 -9.92 10.60
C SER A 168 -10.00 -11.26 10.26
N ILE A 169 -10.14 -12.17 11.22
CA ILE A 169 -10.78 -13.48 11.01
C ILE A 169 -12.30 -13.41 11.14
N LEU A 170 -12.77 -12.62 12.10
CA LEU A 170 -14.15 -12.60 12.54
C LEU A 170 -15.02 -11.63 11.73
N ASN A 171 -14.43 -10.57 11.18
CA ASN A 171 -15.12 -9.56 10.39
C ASN A 171 -14.72 -9.67 8.90
N PRO A 172 -15.41 -10.50 8.09
CA PRO A 172 -15.01 -10.69 6.69
C PRO A 172 -15.22 -9.44 5.82
N VAL A 173 -16.10 -8.52 6.24
CA VAL A 173 -16.45 -7.34 5.45
C VAL A 173 -15.51 -6.17 5.73
N LEU A 174 -15.23 -5.89 7.00
CA LEU A 174 -14.41 -4.74 7.41
C LEU A 174 -13.03 -5.14 7.97
N GLY A 175 -12.77 -6.43 8.19
CA GLY A 175 -11.54 -6.92 8.81
C GLY A 175 -11.22 -6.24 10.14
N ALA A 176 -9.94 -5.96 10.36
CA ALA A 176 -9.44 -5.23 11.53
C ALA A 176 -9.64 -3.70 11.49
N MET A 177 -10.36 -3.19 10.49
CA MET A 177 -10.49 -1.75 10.23
C MET A 177 -11.01 -0.93 11.43
N PRO A 178 -12.01 -1.36 12.23
CA PRO A 178 -12.45 -0.59 13.40
C PRO A 178 -11.33 -0.39 14.44
N VAL A 179 -10.56 -1.43 14.70
CA VAL A 179 -9.44 -1.40 15.65
C VAL A 179 -8.30 -0.54 15.08
N LEU A 180 -7.99 -0.66 13.79
CA LEU A 180 -6.99 0.18 13.13
C LEU A 180 -7.36 1.65 13.16
N ASN A 181 -8.60 2.02 12.85
CA ASN A 181 -9.09 3.40 12.98
C ASN A 181 -8.81 3.96 14.37
N MET A 182 -9.12 3.19 15.40
CA MET A 182 -8.90 3.60 16.79
C MET A 182 -7.41 3.76 17.10
N LEU A 183 -6.58 2.77 16.78
CA LEU A 183 -5.14 2.79 17.07
C LEU A 183 -4.42 3.91 16.32
N SER A 184 -4.69 4.07 15.02
CA SER A 184 -4.01 5.02 14.14
C SER A 184 -4.36 6.47 14.42
N PHE A 185 -5.59 6.74 14.85
CA PHE A 185 -6.08 8.11 15.07
C PHE A 185 -6.04 8.54 16.53
N THR A 186 -5.59 7.68 17.45
CA THR A 186 -5.35 8.07 18.84
C THR A 186 -4.04 8.85 18.96
N PRO A 187 -4.07 10.13 19.37
CA PRO A 187 -2.86 10.96 19.47
C PRO A 187 -1.81 10.35 20.41
N GLY A 188 -0.54 10.45 20.02
CA GLY A 188 0.60 10.00 20.83
C GLY A 188 0.83 8.48 20.85
N PHE A 189 -0.16 7.64 20.52
CA PHE A 189 -0.01 6.19 20.57
C PHE A 189 1.11 5.68 19.64
N LEU A 190 1.09 6.08 18.37
CA LEU A 190 2.13 5.72 17.40
C LEU A 190 3.50 6.28 17.77
N SER A 191 3.57 7.50 18.30
CA SER A 191 4.82 8.11 18.77
C SER A 191 5.42 7.34 19.94
N ASN A 192 4.59 6.87 20.89
CA ASN A 192 5.02 6.06 22.02
C ASN A 192 5.52 4.68 21.56
N LEU A 193 4.79 4.01 20.66
CA LEU A 193 5.24 2.75 20.07
C LEU A 193 6.59 2.91 19.37
N TRP A 194 6.74 3.92 18.52
CA TRP A 194 8.00 4.17 17.84
C TRP A 194 9.13 4.54 18.80
N GLY A 195 8.86 5.31 19.86
CA GLY A 195 9.86 5.63 20.88
C GLY A 195 10.49 4.38 21.51
N THR A 196 9.66 3.42 21.92
CA THR A 196 10.14 2.13 22.46
C THR A 196 10.89 1.29 21.42
N LEU A 197 10.44 1.33 20.15
CA LEU A 197 11.12 0.64 19.05
C LEU A 197 12.48 1.27 18.73
N ASP A 198 12.56 2.60 18.61
CA ASP A 198 13.78 3.35 18.31
C ASP A 198 14.83 3.14 19.41
N GLU A 199 14.42 3.20 20.68
CA GLU A 199 15.27 2.87 21.81
C GLU A 199 15.82 1.43 21.70
N SER A 200 14.96 0.45 21.50
CA SER A 200 15.37 -0.97 21.46
C SER A 200 16.25 -1.32 20.26
N LEU A 201 15.98 -0.72 19.09
CA LEU A 201 16.67 -1.03 17.83
C LEU A 201 18.00 -0.29 17.68
N PHE A 202 18.14 0.90 18.28
CA PHE A 202 19.31 1.77 18.07
C PHE A 202 20.16 2.03 19.33
N GLN A 203 19.80 1.51 20.51
CA GLN A 203 20.55 1.70 21.77
C GLN A 203 22.04 1.24 21.72
N GLY A 204 22.44 0.42 20.74
CA GLY A 204 23.85 0.04 20.52
C GLY A 204 24.72 1.06 19.78
N LYS A 205 24.14 2.03 19.04
CA LYS A 205 24.90 3.00 18.22
C LYS A 205 25.18 4.33 18.94
N ASN A 206 24.48 4.63 20.04
CA ASN A 206 24.60 5.91 20.77
C ASN A 206 25.74 5.97 21.82
N LEU A 207 26.51 4.89 22.02
CA LEU A 207 27.67 4.86 22.92
C LEU A 207 29.01 5.12 22.21
N VAL A 208 29.04 5.32 20.89
CA VAL A 208 30.28 5.59 20.12
C VAL A 208 30.39 7.05 19.63
N SER A 209 29.35 7.88 19.83
CA SER A 209 29.36 9.31 19.44
C SER A 209 29.29 10.31 20.60
N LYS A 210 29.45 9.86 21.85
CA LYS A 210 29.70 10.71 23.02
C LYS A 210 31.08 10.44 23.60
N GLY A 211 32.11 10.84 22.87
CA GLY A 211 33.48 10.65 23.30
C GLY A 211 34.47 11.39 22.42
N LYS A 212 34.42 12.73 22.47
CA LYS A 212 35.53 13.69 22.28
C LYS A 212 34.95 15.02 21.83
N TYR A 213 34.58 15.89 22.76
CA TYR A 213 34.75 17.35 22.63
C TYR A 213 34.67 17.96 24.04
N LEU A 214 35.62 18.86 24.31
CA LEU A 214 35.92 19.63 25.54
C LEU A 214 36.68 18.83 26.62
N ASP A 215 37.80 19.29 27.17
CA ASP A 215 38.58 20.53 27.03
C ASP A 215 39.95 20.28 27.68
N GLU A 216 41.04 20.86 27.16
CA GLU A 216 42.18 21.41 27.94
C GLU A 216 43.29 21.89 27.01
N SER A 217 43.29 23.20 26.80
CA SER A 217 44.46 23.96 26.37
C SER A 217 45.24 24.44 27.60
N THR A 218 46.53 24.11 27.70
CA THR A 218 47.51 24.93 28.42
C THR A 218 48.88 24.88 27.75
N ILE A 219 49.29 26.06 27.29
CA ILE A 219 50.66 26.60 27.26
C ILE A 219 51.60 26.11 26.14
N SER A 220 51.72 26.92 25.08
CA SER A 220 53.02 27.53 24.78
C SER A 220 52.83 28.89 24.11
N GLU A 221 53.28 29.94 24.81
CA GLU A 221 53.41 31.30 24.31
C GLU A 221 54.57 31.36 23.30
N ASN A 222 54.38 31.99 22.14
CA ASN A 222 54.94 33.33 21.89
C ASN A 222 54.91 33.77 20.42
N LYS A 223 54.78 35.11 20.29
CA LYS A 223 54.97 36.03 19.15
C LYS A 223 53.72 36.34 18.31
N ILE A 224 53.01 37.47 18.47
CA ILE A 224 53.33 38.92 18.45
C ILE A 224 52.81 39.57 17.14
N LEU A 225 51.84 40.49 17.32
CA LEU A 225 51.50 41.69 16.52
C LEU A 225 50.94 41.48 15.09
N GLU A 226 50.02 42.27 14.52
CA GLU A 226 49.29 43.49 14.90
C GLU A 226 48.20 43.76 13.82
N ALA A 227 47.19 44.56 14.21
CA ALA A 227 46.44 45.55 13.41
C ALA A 227 45.73 45.13 12.10
N SER A 228 44.41 45.16 12.02
CA SER A 228 43.50 46.32 12.07
C SER A 228 43.45 47.18 10.79
N GLU A 229 42.25 47.15 10.20
CA GLU A 229 41.48 48.24 9.57
C GLU A 229 42.01 49.08 8.37
N ARG A 230 41.21 48.97 7.30
CA ARG A 230 40.56 50.06 6.51
C ARG A 230 41.43 51.03 5.69
N LYS A 231 41.21 51.00 4.36
CA LYS A 231 40.56 52.05 3.51
C LYS A 231 40.67 51.62 2.03
N GLN A 232 39.58 51.39 1.30
CA GLN A 232 38.69 52.33 0.60
C GLN A 232 39.27 52.96 -0.69
N LYS A 233 38.41 52.97 -1.74
CA LYS A 233 38.43 53.74 -3.02
C LYS A 233 39.29 53.16 -4.17
N HIS A 234 38.85 53.14 -5.44
CA HIS A 234 37.73 53.81 -6.11
C HIS A 234 37.46 53.21 -7.50
N SER A 235 36.17 53.17 -7.87
CA SER A 235 35.51 53.43 -9.17
C SER A 235 36.19 53.11 -10.52
N SER A 236 35.44 52.50 -11.43
CA SER A 236 34.75 53.20 -12.54
C SER A 236 34.06 52.18 -13.48
N LYS A 237 32.74 52.35 -13.70
CA LYS A 237 32.06 52.67 -14.99
C LYS A 237 32.07 51.52 -16.02
N ASP A 238 31.03 51.24 -16.79
CA ASP A 238 29.61 51.63 -16.94
C ASP A 238 29.07 50.76 -18.11
N ILE A 239 27.77 50.79 -18.41
CA ILE A 239 27.08 50.21 -19.60
C ILE A 239 26.79 48.70 -19.49
N GLY A 240 25.56 48.18 -19.56
CA GLY A 240 24.27 48.72 -19.94
C GLY A 240 23.55 47.75 -20.89
N ASN A 241 22.38 47.23 -20.48
CA ASN A 241 21.30 46.64 -21.30
C ASN A 241 21.64 45.30 -22.02
N LYS A 242 20.74 44.33 -22.26
CA LYS A 242 19.27 44.33 -22.39
C LYS A 242 18.78 42.87 -22.39
N TRP A 243 17.48 42.73 -22.14
CA TRP A 243 16.72 41.49 -22.10
C TRP A 243 16.66 40.70 -23.41
N ALA A 244 16.28 39.43 -23.24
CA ALA A 244 15.40 38.64 -24.10
C ALA A 244 16.02 37.65 -25.08
N SER A 245 15.51 36.43 -24.96
CA SER A 245 14.83 35.68 -26.02
C SER A 245 15.46 34.33 -26.40
N VAL A 246 14.63 33.30 -26.21
CA VAL A 246 14.27 32.29 -27.23
C VAL A 246 15.20 31.08 -27.36
N PHE A 247 14.65 29.96 -26.85
CA PHE A 247 14.74 28.60 -27.38
C PHE A 247 15.23 28.51 -28.82
N GLN A 248 16.15 27.59 -29.11
CA GLN A 248 16.03 26.54 -30.14
C GLN A 248 17.40 25.86 -30.31
N LYS A 249 17.50 24.56 -30.00
CA LYS A 249 17.22 23.38 -30.84
C LYS A 249 18.52 22.81 -31.40
N ILE A 250 18.55 21.48 -31.38
CA ILE A 250 19.07 20.62 -32.45
C ILE A 250 20.58 20.31 -32.38
N THR A 251 20.82 19.10 -31.87
CA THR A 251 21.64 18.03 -32.46
C THR A 251 23.06 18.36 -32.92
N GLY A 252 24.02 17.60 -32.39
CA GLY A 252 25.30 17.38 -33.03
C GLY A 252 25.90 16.06 -32.57
N LYS A 253 25.66 15.00 -33.34
CA LYS A 253 26.43 13.76 -33.29
C LYS A 253 27.91 14.08 -33.55
N SER A 254 28.82 13.40 -32.85
CA SER A 254 30.14 13.09 -33.42
C SER A 254 30.55 11.68 -33.01
N GLN A 255 30.58 10.79 -34.01
CA GLN A 255 31.33 9.53 -34.00
C GLN A 255 32.83 9.85 -33.95
N THR A 256 33.63 9.08 -33.20
CA THR A 256 34.89 8.51 -33.72
C THR A 256 35.44 7.39 -32.82
N GLU A 257 35.42 6.19 -33.38
CA GLU A 257 36.43 5.13 -33.38
C GLU A 257 37.12 4.64 -32.08
N PHE A 258 36.85 3.38 -31.77
CA PHE A 258 37.68 2.46 -30.99
C PHE A 258 39.02 2.17 -31.68
N LYS A 259 40.12 2.26 -30.92
CA LYS A 259 41.23 1.29 -30.98
C LYS A 259 41.82 1.05 -29.58
N SER A 260 42.05 -0.24 -29.34
CA SER A 260 42.43 -0.96 -28.12
C SER A 260 43.84 -0.69 -27.58
N VAL A 261 43.97 -0.52 -26.26
CA VAL A 261 45.14 -0.93 -25.44
C VAL A 261 44.62 -1.26 -24.02
N ASP A 262 44.84 -2.48 -23.52
CA ASP A 262 44.54 -2.93 -22.14
C ASP A 262 45.60 -2.43 -21.11
N PRO A 263 45.53 -2.77 -19.81
CA PRO A 263 45.10 -1.84 -18.76
C PRO A 263 46.25 -1.47 -17.80
N VAL A 264 46.22 -0.28 -17.21
CA VAL A 264 47.03 0.03 -16.02
C VAL A 264 46.15 0.67 -14.96
N ASP A 265 46.23 0.05 -13.78
CA ASP A 265 45.52 0.31 -12.54
C ASP A 265 45.25 1.78 -12.19
N GLY A 266 44.00 2.04 -11.81
CA GLY A 266 43.57 3.34 -11.29
C GLY A 266 42.24 3.29 -10.54
N LYS A 267 41.87 2.16 -9.91
CA LYS A 267 40.80 2.14 -8.91
C LYS A 267 41.38 2.53 -7.55
N SER A 268 41.13 3.76 -7.12
CA SER A 268 40.85 4.08 -5.71
C SER A 268 40.75 5.59 -5.53
N LYS A 269 39.52 6.09 -5.52
CA LYS A 269 39.13 7.30 -4.74
C LYS A 269 37.62 7.51 -4.67
N ALA A 270 36.82 6.95 -5.58
CA ALA A 270 35.36 6.97 -5.49
C ALA A 270 34.76 5.88 -4.57
N ALA A 271 35.42 4.73 -4.41
CA ALA A 271 34.89 3.60 -3.64
C ALA A 271 35.04 3.72 -2.10
N HIS A 272 35.88 4.63 -1.61
CA HIS A 272 36.14 4.77 -0.16
C HIS A 272 35.14 5.71 0.54
N ILE A 273 34.55 6.67 -0.19
CA ILE A 273 33.56 7.60 0.38
C ILE A 273 32.19 6.91 0.49
N ASP A 274 31.89 5.99 -0.42
CA ASP A 274 30.58 5.33 -0.53
C ASP A 274 30.41 4.10 0.39
N LYS A 275 31.51 3.64 1.02
CA LYS A 275 31.50 2.54 2.00
C LYS A 275 31.03 2.99 3.38
N HIS A 276 31.32 4.23 3.78
CA HIS A 276 31.00 4.74 5.13
C HIS A 276 29.53 5.09 5.34
N TYR A 277 28.82 5.54 4.30
CA TYR A 277 27.37 5.78 4.36
C TYR A 277 26.55 4.48 4.25
N SER A 278 27.19 3.38 3.85
CA SER A 278 26.54 2.08 3.60
C SER A 278 26.14 1.34 4.88
N ASP A 279 26.92 1.48 5.95
CA ASP A 279 26.63 0.88 7.27
C ASP A 279 25.62 1.70 8.08
N MET A 280 25.25 2.88 7.59
CA MET A 280 24.33 3.79 8.30
C MET A 280 22.90 3.24 8.32
N TRP A 281 22.46 2.67 7.19
CA TRP A 281 21.07 2.22 6.99
C TRP A 281 20.87 0.72 7.21
N ASP A 282 21.95 -0.05 7.39
CA ASP A 282 21.86 -1.45 7.77
C ASP A 282 21.60 -1.58 9.28
N ILE A 283 20.58 -2.36 9.63
CA ILE A 283 20.16 -2.62 11.00
C ILE A 283 20.62 -4.03 11.39
N GLU A 284 21.67 -4.09 12.20
CA GLU A 284 22.36 -5.35 12.54
C GLU A 284 21.43 -6.42 13.13
N LEU A 285 20.50 -6.02 14.02
CA LEU A 285 19.50 -6.90 14.63
C LEU A 285 18.55 -7.55 13.61
N LEU A 286 18.40 -6.95 12.43
CA LEU A 286 17.46 -7.37 11.39
C LEU A 286 18.12 -8.18 10.27
N ARG A 287 19.43 -8.46 10.35
CA ARG A 287 20.15 -9.28 9.36
C ARG A 287 19.65 -10.72 9.27
N GLN A 288 19.11 -11.25 10.36
CA GLN A 288 18.45 -12.56 10.42
C GLN A 288 16.93 -12.47 10.15
N GLY A 289 16.44 -11.31 9.69
CA GLY A 289 15.02 -11.08 9.49
C GLY A 289 14.24 -11.10 10.82
N PRO A 290 12.98 -11.59 10.82
CA PRO A 290 12.14 -11.62 12.02
C PRO A 290 12.68 -12.52 13.13
N ASP A 291 13.50 -13.53 12.79
CA ASP A 291 14.05 -14.48 13.76
C ASP A 291 15.10 -13.86 14.67
N GLY A 292 15.70 -12.74 14.26
CA GLY A 292 16.62 -11.94 15.08
C GLY A 292 15.91 -11.07 16.13
N LEU A 293 14.58 -10.98 16.10
CA LEU A 293 13.80 -10.13 16.99
C LEU A 293 13.28 -10.89 18.22
N SER A 294 13.23 -10.21 19.36
CA SER A 294 12.45 -10.72 20.50
C SER A 294 10.96 -10.76 20.16
N LYS A 295 10.19 -11.58 20.89
CA LYS A 295 8.73 -11.65 20.72
C LYS A 295 8.08 -10.29 20.98
N ASP A 296 8.56 -9.58 21.99
CA ASP A 296 8.08 -8.25 22.37
C ASP A 296 8.29 -7.25 21.24
N LEU A 297 9.50 -7.22 20.68
CA LEU A 297 9.86 -6.32 19.59
C LEU A 297 9.10 -6.64 18.30
N SER A 298 8.90 -7.92 18.00
CA SER A 298 8.05 -8.37 16.89
C SER A 298 6.60 -7.93 17.05
N CYS A 299 6.06 -7.98 18.28
CA CYS A 299 4.70 -7.55 18.59
C CYS A 299 4.52 -6.04 18.43
N LEU A 300 5.44 -5.26 19.02
CA LEU A 300 5.45 -3.80 18.88
C LEU A 300 5.57 -3.37 17.42
N LEU A 301 6.49 -4.00 16.67
CA LEU A 301 6.71 -3.67 15.26
C LEU A 301 5.51 -4.03 14.39
N HIS A 302 4.85 -5.17 14.65
CA HIS A 302 3.63 -5.56 13.94
C HIS A 302 2.52 -4.52 14.15
N LEU A 303 2.27 -4.16 15.42
CA LEU A 303 1.24 -3.19 15.77
C LEU A 303 1.53 -1.80 15.21
N PHE A 304 2.80 -1.37 15.29
CA PHE A 304 3.27 -0.12 14.70
C PHE A 304 3.06 -0.12 13.18
N CYS A 305 3.52 -1.13 12.46
CA CYS A 305 3.39 -1.21 11.01
C CYS A 305 1.92 -1.19 10.56
N ALA A 306 1.07 -1.99 11.22
CA ALA A 306 -0.35 -2.05 10.90
C ALA A 306 -1.06 -0.70 11.13
N SER A 307 -0.80 -0.07 12.29
CA SER A 307 -1.42 1.19 12.67
C SER A 307 -0.87 2.37 11.86
N TYR A 308 0.45 2.41 11.60
CA TYR A 308 1.07 3.50 10.86
C TYR A 308 0.72 3.45 9.37
N SER A 309 0.69 2.26 8.77
CA SER A 309 0.15 2.07 7.41
C SER A 309 -1.23 2.66 7.25
N HIS A 310 -2.08 2.48 8.26
CA HIS A 310 -3.44 2.98 8.23
C HIS A 310 -3.50 4.50 8.41
N LEU A 311 -2.66 5.08 9.27
CA LEU A 311 -2.53 6.54 9.41
C LEU A 311 -2.02 7.19 8.10
N LEU A 312 -1.04 6.58 7.43
CA LEU A 312 -0.42 7.12 6.21
C LEU A 312 -1.42 7.39 5.08
N LEU A 313 -2.55 6.68 5.05
CA LEU A 313 -3.61 6.88 4.05
C LEU A 313 -4.39 8.19 4.24
N VAL A 314 -4.45 8.73 5.47
CA VAL A 314 -5.23 9.92 5.84
C VAL A 314 -4.34 11.13 6.16
N LEU A 315 -3.09 10.86 6.51
CA LEU A 315 -2.09 11.89 6.77
C LEU A 315 -1.87 12.68 5.48
N ASP A 316 -2.09 13.99 5.52
CA ASP A 316 -1.91 14.82 4.32
C ASP A 316 -0.46 15.27 4.18
N ASP A 317 -0.12 15.81 3.00
CA ASP A 317 1.24 16.24 2.71
C ASP A 317 1.70 17.41 3.61
N LEU A 318 0.78 18.27 4.09
CA LEU A 318 1.10 19.34 5.04
C LEU A 318 1.54 18.76 6.39
N GLU A 319 0.82 17.78 6.92
CA GLU A 319 1.16 17.10 8.17
C GLU A 319 2.45 16.30 8.07
N PHE A 320 2.66 15.58 6.96
CA PHE A 320 3.81 14.71 6.77
C PHE A 320 5.11 15.49 6.51
N TYR A 321 5.10 16.44 5.56
CA TYR A 321 6.31 17.10 5.08
C TYR A 321 6.61 18.42 5.80
N GLU A 322 5.59 19.24 6.05
CA GLU A 322 5.79 20.58 6.62
C GLU A 322 5.74 20.57 8.15
N LYS A 323 4.64 20.07 8.73
CA LYS A 323 4.48 19.98 10.19
C LYS A 323 5.30 18.82 10.79
N GLN A 324 5.55 17.79 9.99
CA GLN A 324 6.26 16.56 10.37
C GLN A 324 5.69 15.90 11.63
N VAL A 325 4.38 15.71 11.63
CA VAL A 325 3.64 15.02 12.69
C VAL A 325 2.99 13.74 12.14
N PRO A 326 3.03 12.62 12.88
CA PRO A 326 3.61 12.46 14.20
C PRO A 326 5.14 12.26 14.21
N PHE A 327 5.78 12.16 13.03
CA PHE A 327 7.21 11.84 12.90
C PHE A 327 7.97 12.86 12.06
N THR A 328 9.17 13.21 12.53
CA THR A 328 10.13 14.01 11.75
C THR A 328 10.59 13.27 10.51
N LEU A 329 11.06 13.97 9.47
CA LEU A 329 11.63 13.31 8.28
C LEU A 329 12.83 12.40 8.63
N GLU A 330 13.59 12.73 9.68
CA GLU A 330 14.66 11.86 10.19
C GLU A 330 14.10 10.56 10.79
N GLN A 331 13.04 10.65 11.61
CA GLN A 331 12.35 9.47 12.13
C GLN A 331 11.74 8.64 11.01
N GLN A 332 11.16 9.27 9.98
CA GLN A 332 10.64 8.59 8.79
C GLN A 332 11.75 7.79 8.10
N GLN A 333 12.93 8.37 7.88
CA GLN A 333 14.06 7.68 7.29
C GLN A 333 14.53 6.48 8.14
N LYS A 334 14.53 6.60 9.48
CA LYS A 334 14.81 5.46 10.38
C LYS A 334 13.76 4.37 10.31
N ILE A 335 12.48 4.74 10.22
CA ILE A 335 11.38 3.77 10.01
C ILE A 335 11.61 3.03 8.70
N VAL A 336 11.87 3.75 7.61
CA VAL A 336 12.11 3.14 6.30
C VAL A 336 13.33 2.22 6.35
N SER A 337 14.44 2.60 6.99
CA SER A 337 15.62 1.73 7.07
C SER A 337 15.32 0.42 7.81
N VAL A 338 14.64 0.49 8.97
CA VAL A 338 14.17 -0.68 9.72
C VAL A 338 13.30 -1.59 8.86
N LEU A 339 12.29 -1.04 8.19
CA LEU A 339 11.36 -1.83 7.38
C LEU A 339 12.02 -2.41 6.14
N ASN A 340 12.86 -1.63 5.45
CA ASN A 340 13.53 -2.07 4.23
C ASN A 340 14.52 -3.21 4.53
N THR A 341 15.29 -3.11 5.62
CA THR A 341 16.17 -4.19 6.08
C THR A 341 15.38 -5.42 6.54
N LEU A 342 14.32 -5.25 7.34
CA LEU A 342 13.49 -6.36 7.81
C LEU A 342 12.89 -7.12 6.63
N VAL A 343 12.19 -6.43 5.73
CA VAL A 343 11.43 -7.07 4.64
C VAL A 343 12.39 -7.79 3.69
N TYR A 344 13.52 -7.17 3.32
CA TYR A 344 14.51 -7.81 2.46
C TYR A 344 15.07 -9.10 3.07
N ASN A 345 15.54 -9.06 4.32
CA ASN A 345 16.11 -10.24 4.99
C ASN A 345 15.03 -11.30 5.30
N THR A 346 13.77 -10.91 5.48
CA THR A 346 12.65 -11.84 5.60
C THR A 346 12.48 -12.70 4.34
N MET A 347 12.79 -12.18 3.15
CA MET A 347 12.75 -12.99 1.92
C MET A 347 13.92 -13.96 1.85
N SER A 348 15.08 -13.59 2.42
CA SER A 348 16.32 -14.40 2.39
C SER A 348 16.25 -15.61 3.30
N HIS A 349 15.49 -15.51 4.39
CA HIS A 349 15.36 -16.55 5.40
C HIS A 349 13.94 -17.13 5.35
N SER A 350 13.81 -18.44 5.15
CA SER A 350 12.49 -19.11 5.07
C SER A 350 11.69 -18.87 6.35
N THR A 351 10.58 -18.13 6.26
CA THR A 351 9.77 -17.78 7.44
C THR A 351 8.75 -18.85 7.82
N GLY A 352 8.61 -19.07 9.13
CA GLY A 352 7.52 -19.89 9.68
C GLY A 352 6.18 -19.14 9.69
N PRO A 353 5.04 -19.84 9.85
CA PRO A 353 3.70 -19.23 9.81
C PRO A 353 3.43 -18.17 10.89
N LYS A 354 4.22 -18.16 11.98
CA LYS A 354 4.04 -17.23 13.12
C LYS A 354 4.47 -15.79 12.82
N THR A 355 5.38 -15.58 11.87
CA THR A 355 5.95 -14.25 11.55
C THR A 355 5.20 -13.55 10.41
N ARG A 356 4.33 -14.27 9.69
CA ARG A 356 3.58 -13.77 8.53
C ARG A 356 2.80 -12.46 8.79
N PRO A 357 2.05 -12.28 9.90
CA PRO A 357 1.30 -11.03 10.13
C PRO A 357 2.20 -9.79 10.27
N LEU A 358 3.37 -9.96 10.90
CA LEU A 358 4.37 -8.90 10.99
C LEU A 358 4.90 -8.57 9.61
N THR A 359 5.28 -9.59 8.84
CA THR A 359 5.83 -9.43 7.49
C THR A 359 4.84 -8.72 6.57
N ASP A 360 3.59 -9.15 6.53
CA ASP A 360 2.56 -8.55 5.68
C ASP A 360 2.32 -7.07 6.04
N SER A 361 2.28 -6.76 7.34
CA SER A 361 2.13 -5.39 7.83
C SER A 361 3.35 -4.53 7.52
N ALA A 362 4.56 -5.08 7.65
CA ALA A 362 5.81 -4.39 7.35
C ALA A 362 5.95 -4.09 5.85
N ILE A 363 5.59 -5.06 4.98
CA ILE A 363 5.54 -4.87 3.52
C ILE A 363 4.58 -3.74 3.17
N LYS A 364 3.35 -3.77 3.71
CA LYS A 364 2.35 -2.72 3.46
C LYS A 364 2.86 -1.34 3.90
N CYS A 365 3.46 -1.24 5.08
CA CYS A 365 3.99 0.01 5.61
C CYS A 365 5.15 0.53 4.75
N LEU A 366 6.07 -0.35 4.34
CA LEU A 366 7.20 0.00 3.49
C LEU A 366 6.74 0.50 2.12
N HIS A 367 5.75 -0.17 1.51
CA HIS A 367 5.15 0.26 0.23
C HIS A 367 4.54 1.64 0.32
N LEU A 368 3.74 1.92 1.35
CA LEU A 368 3.11 3.24 1.50
C LEU A 368 4.15 4.35 1.70
N LEU A 369 5.24 4.07 2.42
CA LEU A 369 6.35 5.02 2.56
C LEU A 369 7.10 5.22 1.24
N TYR A 370 7.34 4.15 0.47
CA TYR A 370 7.99 4.23 -0.83
C TYR A 370 7.16 5.00 -1.85
N GLU A 371 5.86 4.72 -1.95
CA GLU A 371 4.96 5.43 -2.86
C GLU A 371 4.88 6.93 -2.49
N ARG A 372 4.87 7.25 -1.21
CA ARG A 372 4.92 8.65 -0.74
C ARG A 372 6.25 9.32 -1.10
N ASP A 373 7.38 8.64 -0.92
CA ASP A 373 8.69 9.13 -1.36
C ASP A 373 8.77 9.37 -2.88
N CYS A 374 8.12 8.51 -3.67
CA CYS A 374 8.03 8.66 -5.12
C CYS A 374 7.21 9.90 -5.54
N ARG A 375 6.26 10.35 -4.71
CA ARG A 375 5.50 11.60 -4.96
C ARG A 375 6.31 12.83 -4.56
N HIS A 376 6.89 12.80 -3.37
CA HIS A 376 7.72 13.88 -2.84
C HIS A 376 8.85 13.30 -1.99
N GLN A 377 10.07 13.42 -2.51
CA GLN A 377 11.24 12.74 -1.98
C GLN A 377 11.62 13.24 -0.59
N PHE A 378 11.77 12.31 0.35
CA PHE A 378 12.29 12.53 1.71
C PHE A 378 13.38 11.52 2.10
N CYS A 379 13.57 10.44 1.34
CA CYS A 379 14.64 9.48 1.51
C CYS A 379 15.72 9.63 0.41
N PRO A 380 17.02 9.50 0.77
CA PRO A 380 18.06 9.41 -0.25
C PRO A 380 17.94 8.07 -1.01
N PRO A 381 18.23 8.01 -2.33
CA PRO A 381 18.10 6.78 -3.11
C PRO A 381 18.90 5.59 -2.57
N THR A 382 20.04 5.88 -1.91
CA THR A 382 20.89 4.87 -1.28
C THR A 382 20.19 4.09 -0.16
N LEU A 383 19.21 4.69 0.53
CA LEU A 383 18.45 4.04 1.59
C LEU A 383 17.58 2.91 1.02
N TRP A 384 16.88 3.17 -0.08
CA TRP A 384 16.02 2.20 -0.77
C TRP A 384 16.81 1.04 -1.38
N LEU A 385 17.99 1.33 -1.93
CA LEU A 385 18.87 0.34 -2.56
C LEU A 385 19.75 -0.44 -1.55
N SER A 386 19.85 0.03 -0.31
CA SER A 386 20.83 -0.49 0.66
C SER A 386 20.74 -2.00 0.93
N PRO A 387 19.55 -2.64 1.07
CA PRO A 387 19.50 -4.06 1.42
C PRO A 387 19.99 -4.97 0.28
N GLY A 388 19.80 -4.55 -0.98
CA GLY A 388 20.23 -5.29 -2.16
C GLY A 388 21.68 -5.07 -2.57
N ARG A 389 22.40 -4.11 -1.98
CA ARG A 389 23.69 -3.65 -2.52
C ARG A 389 24.75 -4.74 -2.70
N ASN A 390 24.84 -5.67 -1.75
CA ASN A 390 25.92 -6.68 -1.74
C ASN A 390 25.46 -8.06 -2.24
N ASN A 391 24.18 -8.40 -2.05
CA ASN A 391 23.68 -9.76 -2.22
C ASN A 391 22.50 -9.86 -3.21
N ARG A 392 22.23 -8.82 -4.00
CA ARG A 392 21.16 -8.83 -4.99
C ARG A 392 21.50 -9.75 -6.16
N PRO A 393 20.59 -10.65 -6.57
CA PRO A 393 20.82 -11.52 -7.71
C PRO A 393 20.92 -10.72 -9.02
N PRO A 394 21.70 -11.19 -10.02
CA PRO A 394 21.67 -10.61 -11.36
C PRO A 394 20.26 -10.64 -11.97
N ILE A 395 19.92 -9.64 -12.79
CA ILE A 395 18.61 -9.44 -13.43
C ILE A 395 18.05 -10.74 -14.02
N ALA A 396 18.82 -11.38 -14.92
CA ALA A 396 18.39 -12.60 -15.59
C ALA A 396 18.19 -13.79 -14.63
N VAL A 397 18.96 -13.84 -13.53
CA VAL A 397 18.79 -14.87 -12.49
C VAL A 397 17.53 -14.59 -11.68
N ALA A 398 17.34 -13.34 -11.23
CA ALA A 398 16.17 -12.92 -10.49
C ALA A 398 14.87 -13.21 -11.26
N ALA A 399 14.84 -12.83 -12.54
CA ALA A 399 13.71 -13.09 -13.43
C ALA A 399 13.43 -14.60 -13.57
N ARG A 400 14.44 -15.41 -13.92
CA ARG A 400 14.26 -16.85 -14.10
C ARG A 400 13.86 -17.57 -12.82
N THR A 401 14.47 -17.22 -11.69
CA THR A 401 14.11 -17.80 -10.39
C THR A 401 12.65 -17.51 -10.04
N HIS A 402 12.19 -16.28 -10.28
CA HIS A 402 10.78 -15.94 -10.06
C HIS A 402 9.84 -16.74 -10.98
N GLU A 403 10.13 -16.84 -12.28
CA GLU A 403 9.29 -17.60 -13.23
C GLU A 403 9.22 -19.10 -12.92
N VAL A 404 10.33 -19.69 -12.46
CA VAL A 404 10.33 -21.09 -12.03
C VAL A 404 9.43 -21.28 -10.80
N LEU A 405 9.55 -20.38 -9.81
CA LEU A 405 8.76 -20.46 -8.58
C LEU A 405 7.27 -20.19 -8.81
N SER A 406 6.94 -19.25 -9.69
CA SER A 406 5.54 -18.98 -10.07
C SER A 406 4.94 -20.18 -10.80
N ALA A 407 5.67 -20.84 -11.70
CA ALA A 407 5.21 -22.04 -12.39
C ALA A 407 4.97 -23.23 -11.44
N THR A 408 5.80 -23.38 -10.40
CA THR A 408 5.66 -24.47 -9.40
C THR A 408 4.56 -24.22 -8.37
N SER A 409 4.11 -22.97 -8.19
CA SER A 409 3.13 -22.58 -7.15
C SER A 409 1.67 -22.77 -7.56
N ASN A 410 1.39 -23.36 -8.73
CA ASN A 410 0.04 -23.57 -9.27
C ASN A 410 -0.77 -24.70 -8.57
N GLY A 411 -0.36 -25.14 -7.38
CA GLY A 411 -1.07 -26.15 -6.59
C GLY A 411 -1.42 -25.66 -5.19
N ASP A 412 -2.71 -25.39 -4.96
CA ASP A 412 -3.51 -25.37 -3.71
C ASP A 412 -2.98 -24.85 -2.36
N ASP A 413 -1.73 -24.35 -2.25
CA ASP A 413 -1.22 -23.72 -1.03
C ASP A 413 -1.20 -22.19 -1.19
N ALA A 414 -2.29 -21.54 -0.76
CA ALA A 414 -2.47 -20.09 -0.69
C ALA A 414 -1.51 -19.36 0.29
N SER A 415 -0.46 -20.03 0.76
CA SER A 415 0.70 -19.37 1.36
C SER A 415 1.78 -19.25 0.31
N THR A 416 1.87 -18.09 -0.35
CA THR A 416 3.05 -17.74 -1.13
C THR A 416 4.24 -17.78 -0.18
N THR A 417 5.01 -18.87 -0.20
CA THR A 417 6.20 -19.01 0.62
C THR A 417 7.16 -17.91 0.18
N LEU A 418 7.34 -16.91 1.04
CA LEU A 418 8.22 -15.79 0.77
C LEU A 418 9.64 -16.34 0.61
N SER A 419 10.22 -16.09 -0.56
CA SER A 419 11.53 -16.60 -0.94
C SER A 419 12.31 -15.52 -1.68
N MET A 420 13.58 -15.80 -2.00
CA MET A 420 14.38 -14.89 -2.82
C MET A 420 13.76 -14.54 -4.17
N GLY A 421 12.95 -15.44 -4.76
CA GLY A 421 12.22 -15.12 -5.98
C GLY A 421 11.13 -14.06 -5.78
N SER A 422 10.57 -13.93 -4.58
CA SER A 422 9.50 -12.97 -4.27
C SER A 422 9.98 -11.53 -4.15
N ILE A 423 11.29 -11.28 -4.03
CA ILE A 423 11.85 -9.93 -3.91
C ILE A 423 11.33 -9.00 -5.01
N ILE A 424 11.33 -9.45 -6.26
CA ILE A 424 11.01 -8.59 -7.39
C ILE A 424 9.52 -8.21 -7.45
N THR A 425 8.65 -8.96 -6.78
CA THR A 425 7.21 -8.65 -6.70
C THR A 425 6.82 -8.00 -5.37
N VAL A 426 7.61 -8.22 -4.31
CA VAL A 426 7.34 -7.72 -2.96
C VAL A 426 8.09 -6.43 -2.66
N ILE A 427 9.33 -6.24 -3.12
CA ILE A 427 10.15 -5.04 -2.89
C ILE A 427 10.96 -4.68 -4.14
N PRO A 428 10.30 -4.40 -5.28
CA PRO A 428 10.97 -4.12 -6.55
C PRO A 428 11.95 -2.95 -6.47
N HIS A 429 11.71 -1.96 -5.59
CA HIS A 429 12.49 -0.73 -5.46
C HIS A 429 13.99 -0.95 -5.14
N ILE A 430 14.39 -2.14 -4.71
CA ILE A 430 15.82 -2.48 -4.53
C ILE A 430 16.60 -2.59 -5.85
N PHE A 431 15.89 -2.70 -6.97
CA PHE A 431 16.44 -2.61 -8.32
C PHE A 431 16.16 -1.21 -8.86
N PRO A 432 17.11 -0.48 -9.46
CA PRO A 432 16.82 0.74 -10.19
C PRO A 432 15.77 0.53 -11.29
N PHE A 433 15.07 1.60 -11.67
CA PHE A 433 13.96 1.53 -12.64
C PHE A 433 14.38 0.89 -13.96
N GLU A 434 15.55 1.25 -14.49
CA GLU A 434 16.09 0.74 -15.76
C GLU A 434 16.26 -0.78 -15.71
N GLU A 435 16.80 -1.31 -14.60
CA GLU A 435 16.97 -2.75 -14.42
C GLU A 435 15.62 -3.49 -14.32
N ARG A 436 14.58 -2.83 -13.79
CA ARG A 436 13.21 -3.39 -13.74
C ARG A 436 12.55 -3.40 -15.11
N VAL A 437 12.82 -2.41 -15.95
CA VAL A 437 12.41 -2.43 -17.36
C VAL A 437 13.07 -3.59 -18.10
N GLU A 438 14.37 -3.83 -17.88
CA GLU A 438 15.07 -4.99 -18.45
C GLU A 438 14.47 -6.32 -17.98
N MET A 439 14.17 -6.46 -16.68
CA MET A 439 13.48 -7.65 -16.14
C MET A 439 12.12 -7.87 -16.82
N PHE A 440 11.33 -6.81 -16.97
CA PHE A 440 10.02 -6.88 -17.64
C PHE A 440 10.13 -7.38 -19.09
N ARG A 441 11.16 -6.94 -19.82
CA ARG A 441 11.40 -7.40 -21.20
C ARG A 441 11.89 -8.84 -21.27
N GLU A 442 12.76 -9.25 -20.33
CA GLU A 442 13.18 -10.66 -20.23
C GLU A 442 11.97 -11.57 -19.98
N PHE A 443 11.02 -11.17 -19.12
CA PHE A 443 9.77 -11.93 -18.90
C PHE A 443 8.94 -12.11 -20.18
N ILE A 444 8.75 -11.04 -20.94
CA ILE A 444 8.03 -11.10 -22.22
C ILE A 444 8.77 -12.01 -23.21
N ASN A 445 10.09 -11.89 -23.30
CA ASN A 445 10.91 -12.71 -24.22
C ASN A 445 10.85 -14.20 -23.85
N MET A 446 10.87 -14.52 -22.56
CA MET A 446 10.70 -15.88 -22.05
C MET A 446 9.31 -16.45 -22.38
N ASP A 447 8.23 -15.68 -22.20
CA ASP A 447 6.87 -16.08 -22.58
C ASP A 447 6.76 -16.29 -24.11
N LYS A 448 7.28 -15.38 -24.93
CA LYS A 448 7.34 -15.53 -26.40
C LYS A 448 8.12 -16.78 -26.84
N ALA A 449 9.25 -17.07 -26.19
CA ALA A 449 10.07 -18.25 -26.48
C ALA A 449 9.36 -19.55 -26.07
N SER A 450 8.75 -19.58 -24.89
CA SER A 450 7.97 -20.72 -24.39
C SER A 450 6.82 -21.08 -25.34
N ARG A 451 6.07 -20.08 -25.81
CA ARG A 451 4.97 -20.26 -26.78
C ARG A 451 5.45 -20.74 -28.14
N LYS A 452 6.62 -20.28 -28.60
CA LYS A 452 7.27 -20.83 -29.80
C LYS A 452 7.59 -22.32 -29.64
N MET A 453 8.15 -22.72 -28.49
CA MET A 453 8.46 -24.12 -28.21
C MET A 453 7.22 -25.00 -28.08
N ALA A 454 6.14 -24.47 -27.51
CA ALA A 454 4.84 -25.17 -27.40
C ALA A 454 4.12 -25.33 -28.76
N GLY A 455 4.67 -24.78 -29.85
CA GLY A 455 4.05 -24.80 -31.17
C GLY A 455 2.85 -23.86 -31.32
N GLU A 456 2.59 -22.99 -30.34
CA GLU A 456 1.57 -21.93 -30.42
C GLU A 456 1.99 -20.83 -31.41
N VAL A 457 3.31 -20.64 -31.58
CA VAL A 457 3.90 -19.65 -32.48
C VAL A 457 4.95 -20.35 -33.36
N LEU A 458 4.55 -20.90 -34.52
CA LEU A 458 5.47 -21.61 -35.41
C LEU A 458 6.05 -20.66 -36.47
N GLY A 459 7.35 -20.31 -36.36
CA GLY A 459 8.14 -19.67 -37.43
C GLY A 459 7.59 -18.36 -38.04
N PRO A 460 8.27 -17.79 -39.06
CA PRO A 460 7.71 -16.69 -39.83
C PRO A 460 6.61 -17.24 -40.74
N GLY A 461 5.35 -17.11 -40.30
CA GLY A 461 4.15 -17.50 -41.07
C GLY A 461 3.11 -18.39 -40.37
N GLY A 462 3.24 -18.74 -39.08
CA GLY A 462 2.27 -19.56 -38.35
C GLY A 462 1.19 -18.77 -37.58
N ARG A 463 -0.09 -19.01 -37.90
CA ARG A 463 -1.35 -18.54 -37.23
C ARG A 463 -1.28 -17.15 -36.60
N SER A 464 -0.89 -16.14 -37.38
CA SER A 464 -1.28 -14.77 -37.05
C SER A 464 -2.80 -14.65 -37.07
N VAL A 465 -3.35 -13.92 -36.11
CA VAL A 465 -4.79 -13.61 -36.13
C VAL A 465 -4.99 -12.55 -37.21
N GLU A 466 -5.55 -12.96 -38.34
CA GLU A 466 -5.94 -12.04 -39.41
C GLU A 466 -7.22 -11.31 -39.02
N ILE A 467 -7.18 -9.98 -39.06
CA ILE A 467 -8.33 -9.12 -38.81
C ILE A 467 -8.53 -8.13 -39.94
N VAL A 468 -9.79 -7.85 -40.24
CA VAL A 468 -10.19 -6.89 -41.27
C VAL A 468 -10.87 -5.71 -40.59
N ILE A 469 -10.34 -4.50 -40.77
CA ILE A 469 -10.76 -3.31 -40.04
C ILE A 469 -11.25 -2.24 -41.01
N ARG A 470 -12.49 -1.78 -40.83
CA ARG A 470 -13.00 -0.57 -41.51
C ARG A 470 -12.55 0.65 -40.73
N ARG A 471 -11.89 1.61 -41.39
CA ARG A 471 -11.37 2.83 -40.71
C ARG A 471 -12.44 3.60 -39.93
N GLY A 472 -13.67 3.66 -40.46
CA GLY A 472 -14.80 4.32 -39.79
C GLY A 472 -15.45 3.52 -38.65
N HIS A 473 -15.05 2.26 -38.41
CA HIS A 473 -15.64 1.36 -37.41
C HIS A 473 -14.53 0.61 -36.64
N ILE A 474 -13.41 1.28 -36.37
CA ILE A 474 -12.21 0.66 -35.81
C ILE A 474 -12.45 0.03 -34.44
N ILE A 475 -13.29 0.65 -33.61
CA ILE A 475 -13.59 0.18 -32.26
C ILE A 475 -14.49 -1.06 -32.34
N GLU A 476 -15.57 -0.99 -33.13
CA GLU A 476 -16.56 -2.06 -33.28
C GLU A 476 -15.94 -3.30 -33.92
N ASP A 477 -15.22 -3.13 -35.03
CA ASP A 477 -14.57 -4.22 -35.75
C ASP A 477 -13.45 -4.86 -34.91
N GLY A 478 -12.68 -4.02 -34.19
CA GLY A 478 -11.65 -4.47 -33.27
C GLY A 478 -12.24 -5.28 -32.10
N PHE A 479 -13.28 -4.75 -31.45
CA PHE A 479 -13.95 -5.43 -30.34
C PHE A 479 -14.53 -6.77 -30.77
N GLN A 480 -15.27 -6.81 -31.89
CA GLN A 480 -15.91 -8.02 -32.37
C GLN A 480 -14.91 -9.14 -32.71
N GLN A 481 -13.77 -8.80 -33.31
CA GLN A 481 -12.79 -9.78 -33.77
C GLN A 481 -11.78 -10.19 -32.69
N LEU A 482 -11.42 -9.30 -31.78
CA LEU A 482 -10.31 -9.52 -30.85
C LEU A 482 -10.73 -9.82 -29.42
N ASN A 483 -11.90 -9.36 -28.95
CA ASN A 483 -12.25 -9.45 -27.53
C ASN A 483 -12.30 -10.90 -27.00
N ASN A 484 -12.82 -11.83 -27.80
CA ASN A 484 -12.98 -13.24 -27.42
C ASN A 484 -11.69 -14.07 -27.50
N LEU A 485 -10.58 -13.48 -27.95
CA LEU A 485 -9.31 -14.20 -28.12
C LEU A 485 -8.57 -14.37 -26.79
N GLY A 486 -8.76 -13.47 -25.82
CA GLY A 486 -8.07 -13.50 -24.54
C GLY A 486 -6.55 -13.67 -24.70
N SER A 487 -5.96 -14.69 -24.07
CA SER A 487 -4.53 -14.97 -24.15
C SER A 487 -4.01 -15.35 -25.54
N LYS A 488 -4.88 -15.71 -26.51
CA LYS A 488 -4.48 -15.91 -27.91
C LYS A 488 -4.01 -14.62 -28.58
N LEU A 489 -4.34 -13.45 -28.02
CA LEU A 489 -3.81 -12.16 -28.46
C LEU A 489 -2.30 -12.01 -28.24
N LYS A 490 -1.64 -12.90 -27.48
CA LYS A 490 -0.17 -12.93 -27.42
C LYS A 490 0.47 -13.36 -28.75
N SER A 491 -0.28 -14.03 -29.63
CA SER A 491 0.16 -14.30 -31.00
C SER A 491 0.18 -13.02 -31.85
N GLY A 492 0.96 -13.00 -32.94
CA GLY A 492 0.96 -11.88 -33.88
C GLY A 492 -0.44 -11.63 -34.45
N ILE A 493 -0.81 -10.36 -34.60
CA ILE A 493 -2.01 -9.95 -35.35
C ILE A 493 -1.58 -9.50 -36.74
N HIS A 494 -2.40 -9.74 -37.76
CA HIS A 494 -2.18 -9.26 -39.11
C HIS A 494 -3.38 -8.41 -39.51
N VAL A 495 -3.16 -7.11 -39.68
CA VAL A 495 -4.25 -6.16 -39.91
C VAL A 495 -4.38 -5.85 -41.38
N SER A 496 -5.60 -6.00 -41.91
CA SER A 496 -5.99 -5.54 -43.25
C SER A 496 -7.03 -4.42 -43.12
N PHE A 497 -6.67 -3.21 -43.56
CA PHE A 497 -7.62 -2.10 -43.60
C PHE A 497 -8.50 -2.19 -44.85
N VAL A 498 -9.79 -1.90 -44.71
CA VAL A 498 -10.75 -1.76 -45.81
C VAL A 498 -11.35 -0.36 -45.79
N ASN A 499 -11.52 0.21 -46.98
CA ASN A 499 -12.17 1.52 -47.13
C ASN A 499 -13.70 1.42 -46.97
N GLU A 500 -14.40 2.56 -47.03
CA GLU A 500 -15.86 2.61 -46.90
C GLU A 500 -16.62 1.81 -47.97
N SER A 501 -15.99 1.55 -49.12
CA SER A 501 -16.53 0.71 -50.20
C SER A 501 -16.25 -0.78 -50.00
N GLY A 502 -15.61 -1.17 -48.89
CA GLY A 502 -15.23 -2.55 -48.59
C GLY A 502 -14.05 -3.10 -49.40
N LEU A 503 -13.32 -2.23 -50.10
CA LEU A 503 -12.14 -2.62 -50.87
C LEU A 503 -10.90 -2.60 -49.96
N PRO A 504 -10.01 -3.61 -50.07
CA PRO A 504 -8.79 -3.68 -49.29
C PRO A 504 -7.85 -2.51 -49.65
N GLU A 505 -7.33 -1.86 -48.63
CA GLU A 505 -6.26 -0.87 -48.79
C GLU A 505 -4.95 -1.60 -49.07
N ALA A 506 -4.12 -1.03 -49.95
CA ALA A 506 -2.85 -1.62 -50.31
C ALA A 506 -1.85 -1.50 -49.13
N GLY A 507 -1.45 -2.64 -48.56
CA GLY A 507 -0.42 -2.70 -47.53
C GLY A 507 -0.16 -4.13 -47.08
N LEU A 508 1.10 -4.53 -47.00
CA LEU A 508 1.51 -5.80 -46.38
C LEU A 508 1.95 -5.48 -44.95
N ASP A 509 1.29 -6.09 -43.96
CA ASP A 509 1.63 -5.87 -42.55
C ASP A 509 2.90 -6.63 -42.14
N TYR A 510 4.04 -5.93 -42.20
CA TYR A 510 5.29 -6.36 -41.56
C TYR A 510 5.42 -5.77 -40.12
N GLY A 511 4.29 -5.47 -39.47
CA GLY A 511 4.19 -4.86 -38.14
C GLY A 511 3.74 -3.39 -38.14
N GLY A 512 3.76 -2.73 -39.31
CA GLY A 512 3.35 -1.34 -39.46
C GLY A 512 1.85 -1.13 -39.29
N LEU A 513 1.03 -1.98 -39.92
CA LEU A 513 -0.44 -1.83 -39.87
C LEU A 513 -0.98 -2.28 -38.51
N SER A 514 -0.38 -3.31 -37.90
CA SER A 514 -0.66 -3.70 -36.52
C SER A 514 -0.41 -2.58 -35.52
N LYS A 515 0.72 -1.86 -35.67
CA LYS A 515 1.04 -0.70 -34.84
C LYS A 515 0.03 0.43 -35.06
N GLU A 516 -0.24 0.77 -36.32
CA GLU A 516 -1.24 1.79 -36.70
C GLU A 516 -2.59 1.49 -36.05
N PHE A 517 -3.12 0.28 -36.24
CA PHE A 517 -4.39 -0.15 -35.67
C PHE A 517 -4.43 -0.01 -34.15
N LEU A 518 -3.42 -0.52 -33.42
CA LEU A 518 -3.38 -0.45 -31.96
C LEU A 518 -3.32 1.00 -31.46
N THR A 519 -2.61 1.88 -32.17
CA THR A 519 -2.57 3.31 -31.83
C THR A 519 -3.89 4.01 -32.13
N GLU A 520 -4.50 3.75 -33.29
CA GLU A 520 -5.77 4.38 -33.69
C GLU A 520 -6.96 3.92 -32.83
N ILE A 521 -7.10 2.62 -32.57
CA ILE A 521 -8.19 2.11 -31.74
C ILE A 521 -8.11 2.64 -30.32
N ALA A 522 -6.90 2.71 -29.76
CA ALA A 522 -6.69 3.26 -28.43
C ALA A 522 -7.02 4.76 -28.40
N LYS A 523 -6.55 5.54 -29.38
CA LYS A 523 -6.88 6.96 -29.51
C LYS A 523 -8.39 7.20 -29.61
N ALA A 524 -9.10 6.40 -30.40
CA ALA A 524 -10.54 6.53 -30.57
C ALA A 524 -11.31 6.17 -29.29
N ALA A 525 -10.98 5.04 -28.66
CA ALA A 525 -11.73 4.51 -27.53
C ALA A 525 -11.42 5.17 -26.18
N PHE A 526 -10.21 5.72 -26.00
CA PHE A 526 -9.84 6.51 -24.83
C PHE A 526 -10.26 7.99 -24.93
N SER A 527 -10.83 8.41 -26.06
CA SER A 527 -11.41 9.74 -26.19
C SER A 527 -12.54 9.92 -25.17
N PRO A 528 -12.55 11.03 -24.40
CA PRO A 528 -13.67 11.34 -23.50
C PRO A 528 -15.03 11.40 -24.19
N GLU A 529 -15.05 11.72 -25.49
CA GLU A 529 -16.27 11.77 -26.31
C GLU A 529 -16.89 10.39 -26.53
N TYR A 530 -16.09 9.32 -26.50
CA TYR A 530 -16.59 7.95 -26.61
C TYR A 530 -17.26 7.48 -25.30
N GLY A 531 -16.95 8.12 -24.17
CA GLY A 531 -17.68 7.96 -22.91
C GLY A 531 -17.20 6.82 -21.99
N LEU A 532 -16.21 6.02 -22.38
CA LEU A 532 -15.63 4.97 -21.51
C LEU A 532 -14.65 5.51 -20.48
N PHE A 533 -13.90 6.54 -20.85
CA PHE A 533 -12.91 7.21 -20.00
C PHE A 533 -13.22 8.70 -19.96
N THR A 534 -12.80 9.36 -18.90
CA THR A 534 -12.82 10.82 -18.75
C THR A 534 -11.42 11.31 -18.41
N GLN A 535 -11.21 12.62 -18.51
CA GLN A 535 -9.97 13.26 -18.09
C GLN A 535 -10.12 13.80 -16.67
N THR A 536 -9.05 13.69 -15.87
CA THR A 536 -8.96 14.37 -14.58
C THR A 536 -9.05 15.89 -14.76
N LEU A 537 -9.52 16.58 -13.73
CA LEU A 537 -9.66 18.05 -13.74
C LEU A 537 -8.32 18.80 -13.62
N THR A 538 -7.21 18.07 -13.51
CA THR A 538 -5.85 18.60 -13.47
C THR A 538 -5.35 19.07 -14.84
N SER A 539 -4.29 19.88 -14.86
CA SER A 539 -3.66 20.37 -16.10
C SER A 539 -3.23 19.25 -17.06
N ASP A 540 -2.80 18.13 -16.49
CA ASP A 540 -2.20 17.02 -17.22
C ASP A 540 -3.25 16.11 -17.88
N ARG A 541 -4.54 16.30 -17.55
CA ARG A 541 -5.70 15.63 -18.18
C ARG A 541 -5.55 14.11 -18.28
N HIS A 542 -5.05 13.49 -17.22
CA HIS A 542 -4.87 12.04 -17.14
C HIS A 542 -6.20 11.29 -17.28
N LEU A 543 -6.15 10.10 -17.88
CA LEU A 543 -7.34 9.30 -18.13
C LEU A 543 -7.77 8.48 -16.92
N ILE A 544 -9.07 8.40 -16.69
CA ILE A 544 -9.69 7.56 -15.66
C ILE A 544 -10.98 6.93 -16.20
N PRO A 545 -11.33 5.68 -15.84
CA PRO A 545 -12.60 5.09 -16.25
C PRO A 545 -13.78 5.96 -15.84
N ASN A 546 -14.71 6.15 -16.78
CA ASN A 546 -15.93 6.89 -16.53
C ASN A 546 -16.92 5.99 -15.79
N THR A 547 -17.42 6.42 -14.63
CA THR A 547 -18.43 5.64 -13.89
C THR A 547 -19.75 5.50 -14.65
N ALA A 548 -20.04 6.43 -15.56
CA ALA A 548 -21.21 6.37 -16.45
C ALA A 548 -21.10 5.28 -17.53
N ALA A 549 -19.90 4.71 -17.76
CA ALA A 549 -19.73 3.59 -18.69
C ALA A 549 -20.56 2.36 -18.30
N ARG A 550 -20.99 2.26 -17.03
CA ARG A 550 -21.93 1.20 -16.58
C ARG A 550 -23.29 1.25 -17.29
N PHE A 551 -23.66 2.40 -17.84
CA PHE A 551 -24.94 2.61 -18.51
C PHE A 551 -24.83 2.53 -20.04
N LEU A 552 -23.61 2.41 -20.59
CA LEU A 552 -23.39 2.19 -22.01
C LEU A 552 -23.55 0.70 -22.34
N ASP A 553 -24.09 0.42 -23.52
CA ASP A 553 -24.17 -0.94 -24.04
C ASP A 553 -22.77 -1.55 -24.11
N ASN A 554 -22.58 -2.70 -23.46
CA ASN A 554 -21.29 -3.38 -23.33
C ASN A 554 -20.16 -2.54 -22.69
N GLY A 555 -20.44 -1.43 -22.00
CA GLY A 555 -19.41 -0.49 -21.54
C GLY A 555 -18.34 -1.13 -20.64
N ILE A 556 -18.72 -1.99 -19.69
CA ILE A 556 -17.77 -2.74 -18.85
C ILE A 556 -16.93 -3.72 -19.68
N GLN A 557 -17.55 -4.41 -20.65
CA GLN A 557 -16.85 -5.37 -21.53
C GLN A 557 -15.89 -4.65 -22.46
N MET A 558 -16.23 -3.44 -22.90
CA MET A 558 -15.35 -2.61 -23.72
C MET A 558 -14.17 -2.08 -22.91
N ILE A 559 -14.35 -1.71 -21.64
CA ILE A 559 -13.23 -1.38 -20.74
C ILE A 559 -12.29 -2.59 -20.56
N GLU A 560 -12.84 -3.79 -20.41
CA GLU A 560 -12.03 -5.02 -20.38
C GLU A 560 -11.28 -5.24 -21.70
N PHE A 561 -11.93 -5.05 -22.83
CA PHE A 561 -11.27 -5.09 -24.14
C PHE A 561 -10.13 -4.08 -24.27
N LEU A 562 -10.31 -2.85 -23.79
CA LEU A 562 -9.23 -1.86 -23.77
C LEU A 562 -8.05 -2.29 -22.89
N GLY A 563 -8.31 -3.00 -21.79
CA GLY A 563 -7.28 -3.69 -21.03
C GLY A 563 -6.44 -4.63 -21.91
N ARG A 564 -7.08 -5.42 -22.78
CA ARG A 564 -6.40 -6.31 -23.74
C ARG A 564 -5.58 -5.53 -24.77
N ILE A 565 -6.12 -4.42 -25.28
CA ILE A 565 -5.40 -3.55 -26.23
C ILE A 565 -4.13 -2.96 -25.59
N VAL A 566 -4.22 -2.44 -24.36
CA VAL A 566 -3.05 -1.94 -23.63
C VAL A 566 -2.06 -3.06 -23.33
N GLY A 567 -2.55 -4.22 -22.88
CA GLY A 567 -1.71 -5.39 -22.65
C GLY A 567 -0.99 -5.87 -23.91
N LYS A 568 -1.66 -5.83 -25.06
CA LYS A 568 -1.08 -6.17 -26.37
C LYS A 568 0.01 -5.18 -26.76
N ALA A 569 -0.23 -3.88 -26.58
CA ALA A 569 0.78 -2.86 -26.86
C ALA A 569 2.01 -3.01 -25.96
N LEU A 570 1.84 -3.26 -24.66
CA LEU A 570 2.95 -3.54 -23.73
C LEU A 570 3.75 -4.79 -24.15
N TYR A 571 3.06 -5.86 -24.52
CA TYR A 571 3.64 -7.14 -24.95
C TYR A 571 4.45 -7.03 -26.25
N GLU A 572 4.02 -6.18 -27.18
CA GLU A 572 4.73 -5.91 -28.44
C GLU A 572 5.73 -4.75 -28.36
N GLY A 573 5.78 -4.01 -27.24
CA GLY A 573 6.64 -2.85 -27.10
C GLY A 573 6.19 -1.64 -27.93
N ILE A 574 4.87 -1.48 -28.11
CA ILE A 574 4.26 -0.36 -28.82
C ILE A 574 3.88 0.72 -27.81
N LEU A 575 4.32 1.95 -28.08
CA LEU A 575 3.96 3.12 -27.28
C LEU A 575 2.58 3.64 -27.70
N LEU A 576 1.75 3.94 -26.72
CA LEU A 576 0.46 4.57 -26.91
C LEU A 576 0.49 5.98 -26.29
N ASP A 577 -0.08 6.96 -26.99
CA ASP A 577 0.01 8.39 -26.67
C ASP A 577 -1.11 8.82 -25.70
N TYR A 578 -1.05 8.31 -24.47
CA TYR A 578 -1.91 8.72 -23.37
C TYR A 578 -1.31 8.33 -22.02
N SER A 579 -1.77 8.98 -20.97
CA SER A 579 -1.37 8.70 -19.59
C SER A 579 -2.59 8.48 -18.71
N PHE A 580 -2.54 7.44 -17.88
CA PHE A 580 -3.60 7.14 -16.93
C PHE A 580 -3.42 7.92 -15.63
N SER A 581 -4.53 8.19 -14.94
CA SER A 581 -4.48 8.81 -13.62
C SER A 581 -3.74 7.91 -12.62
N HIS A 582 -2.97 8.52 -11.72
CA HIS A 582 -2.21 7.79 -10.72
C HIS A 582 -3.11 6.87 -9.89
N VAL A 583 -4.30 7.36 -9.48
CA VAL A 583 -5.32 6.58 -8.76
C VAL A 583 -5.73 5.32 -9.53
N PHE A 584 -5.99 5.44 -10.83
CA PHE A 584 -6.39 4.29 -11.65
C PHE A 584 -5.27 3.25 -11.71
N VAL A 585 -4.03 3.68 -11.95
CA VAL A 585 -2.88 2.77 -12.01
C VAL A 585 -2.63 2.10 -10.66
N GLN A 586 -2.76 2.81 -9.54
CA GLN A 586 -2.65 2.20 -8.21
C GLN A 586 -3.66 1.05 -8.04
N LYS A 587 -4.88 1.17 -8.58
CA LYS A 587 -5.86 0.07 -8.55
C LYS A 587 -5.41 -1.12 -9.39
N LEU A 588 -4.83 -0.89 -10.58
CA LEU A 588 -4.28 -1.96 -11.42
C LEU A 588 -3.12 -2.70 -10.73
N LEU A 589 -2.36 -2.00 -9.88
CA LEU A 589 -1.28 -2.58 -9.09
C LEU A 589 -1.75 -3.22 -7.77
N GLY A 590 -3.05 -3.16 -7.45
CA GLY A 590 -3.63 -3.69 -6.22
C GLY A 590 -3.23 -2.89 -4.96
N ARG A 591 -3.00 -1.58 -5.11
CA ARG A 591 -2.50 -0.68 -4.06
C ARG A 591 -3.56 0.33 -3.62
N TYR A 592 -3.41 0.80 -2.38
CA TYR A 592 -4.25 1.85 -1.80
C TYR A 592 -3.77 3.23 -2.26
N SER A 593 -4.71 4.16 -2.34
CA SER A 593 -4.47 5.56 -2.68
C SER A 593 -4.45 6.42 -1.43
N PHE A 594 -3.56 7.41 -1.39
CA PHE A 594 -3.51 8.40 -0.31
C PHE A 594 -4.64 9.42 -0.46
N LEU A 595 -5.04 10.03 0.66
CA LEU A 595 -5.99 11.15 0.68
C LEU A 595 -5.59 12.27 -0.29
N ASP A 596 -4.30 12.61 -0.37
CA ASP A 596 -3.79 13.67 -1.25
C ASP A 596 -4.03 13.39 -2.74
N GLU A 597 -4.14 12.12 -3.15
CA GLU A 597 -4.44 11.76 -4.55
C GLU A 597 -5.85 12.17 -4.96
N LEU A 598 -6.77 12.35 -3.99
CA LEU A 598 -8.10 12.86 -4.25
C LEU A 598 -8.06 14.26 -4.85
N SER A 599 -7.03 15.06 -4.57
CA SER A 599 -6.84 16.38 -5.18
C SER A 599 -6.75 16.32 -6.71
N THR A 600 -6.30 15.18 -7.26
CA THR A 600 -6.19 14.98 -8.72
C THR A 600 -7.48 14.43 -9.33
N LEU A 601 -8.27 13.70 -8.55
CA LEU A 601 -9.51 13.05 -8.98
C LEU A 601 -10.72 13.97 -8.82
N ASP A 602 -10.88 14.54 -7.62
CA ASP A 602 -11.98 15.40 -7.21
C ASP A 602 -11.41 16.53 -6.31
N PRO A 603 -10.87 17.60 -6.91
CA PRO A 603 -10.24 18.70 -6.18
C PRO A 603 -11.19 19.43 -5.23
N GLU A 604 -12.49 19.46 -5.55
CA GLU A 604 -13.51 20.08 -4.72
C GLU A 604 -13.75 19.26 -3.46
N LEU A 605 -13.98 17.96 -3.61
CA LEU A 605 -14.14 17.09 -2.46
C LEU A 605 -12.88 17.06 -1.59
N TYR A 606 -11.69 17.03 -2.19
CA TYR A 606 -10.43 17.13 -1.44
C TYR A 606 -10.37 18.40 -0.59
N ARG A 607 -10.67 19.57 -1.18
CA ARG A 607 -10.71 20.85 -0.44
C ARG A 607 -11.74 20.81 0.69
N ASN A 608 -12.91 20.24 0.46
CA ASN A 608 -13.95 20.11 1.48
C ASN A 608 -13.48 19.20 2.62
N LEU A 609 -12.89 18.04 2.34
CA LEU A 609 -12.34 17.14 3.36
C LEU A 609 -11.19 17.78 4.15
N MET A 610 -10.31 18.54 3.48
CA MET A 610 -9.25 19.32 4.15
C MET A 610 -9.83 20.38 5.08
N TYR A 611 -10.91 21.06 4.67
CA TYR A 611 -11.63 22.00 5.52
C TYR A 611 -12.21 21.31 6.76
N VAL A 612 -12.90 20.18 6.59
CA VAL A 612 -13.48 19.44 7.74
C VAL A 612 -12.37 18.94 8.68
N LYS A 613 -11.26 18.41 8.14
CA LYS A 613 -10.12 17.92 8.92
C LYS A 613 -9.46 18.99 9.78
N HIS A 614 -9.37 20.21 9.27
CA HIS A 614 -8.76 21.36 9.94
C HIS A 614 -9.79 22.33 10.56
N TYR A 615 -11.03 21.89 10.75
CA TYR A 615 -12.08 22.73 11.29
C TYR A 615 -11.88 22.95 12.81
N ASP A 616 -11.71 24.21 13.21
CA ASP A 616 -11.46 24.58 14.61
C ASP A 616 -12.74 24.62 15.48
N GLY A 617 -13.92 24.67 14.85
CA GLY A 617 -15.23 24.73 15.54
C GLY A 617 -15.77 23.37 16.00
N ASP A 618 -17.03 23.33 16.43
CA ASP A 618 -17.70 22.05 16.68
C ASP A 618 -18.08 21.41 15.34
N VAL A 619 -17.39 20.33 15.00
CA VAL A 619 -17.66 19.52 13.80
C VAL A 619 -19.14 19.16 13.63
N LYS A 620 -19.88 19.01 14.73
CA LYS A 620 -21.33 18.71 14.68
C LYS A 620 -22.14 19.80 13.97
N ASP A 621 -21.65 21.05 13.97
CA ASP A 621 -22.29 22.17 13.29
C ASP A 621 -22.31 21.98 11.76
N LEU A 622 -21.44 21.12 11.23
CA LEU A 622 -21.41 20.77 9.80
C LEU A 622 -22.51 19.78 9.41
N ALA A 623 -23.23 19.21 10.38
CA ALA A 623 -24.34 18.27 10.18
C ALA A 623 -24.00 17.09 9.22
N LEU A 624 -22.76 16.59 9.32
CA LEU A 624 -22.29 15.47 8.51
C LEU A 624 -22.62 14.14 9.19
N ASP A 625 -22.89 13.12 8.38
CA ASP A 625 -23.03 11.72 8.77
C ASP A 625 -22.10 10.84 7.92
N PHE A 626 -22.08 9.52 8.16
CA PHE A 626 -21.25 8.60 7.37
C PHE A 626 -22.00 8.12 6.12
N THR A 627 -22.51 9.05 5.31
CA THR A 627 -23.13 8.74 4.02
C THR A 627 -22.54 9.56 2.86
N VAL A 628 -22.74 9.07 1.64
CA VAL A 628 -22.42 9.78 0.40
C VAL A 628 -23.61 9.69 -0.54
N THR A 629 -23.93 10.80 -1.21
CA THR A 629 -24.99 10.84 -2.22
C THR A 629 -24.38 10.77 -3.62
N GLU A 630 -24.75 9.75 -4.39
CA GLU A 630 -24.42 9.65 -5.81
C GLU A 630 -25.63 10.05 -6.66
N GLU A 631 -25.38 10.81 -7.72
CA GLU A 631 -26.38 11.05 -8.76
C GLU A 631 -26.19 10.04 -9.89
N SER A 632 -27.25 9.33 -10.25
CA SER A 632 -27.26 8.32 -11.32
C SER A 632 -28.54 8.45 -12.13
N LEU A 633 -28.43 8.81 -13.41
CA LEU A 633 -29.56 9.00 -14.34
C LEU A 633 -30.66 9.93 -13.76
N GLY A 634 -30.26 11.01 -13.08
CA GLY A 634 -31.18 11.96 -12.43
C GLY A 634 -31.82 11.49 -11.12
N LYS A 635 -31.39 10.33 -10.58
CA LYS A 635 -31.79 9.86 -9.25
C LYS A 635 -30.65 10.03 -8.25
N HIS A 636 -30.97 10.48 -7.05
CA HIS A 636 -30.03 10.53 -5.94
C HIS A 636 -30.09 9.22 -5.14
N ILE A 637 -28.96 8.55 -5.01
CA ILE A 637 -28.79 7.31 -4.25
C ILE A 637 -27.89 7.63 -3.06
N VAL A 638 -28.40 7.40 -1.84
CA VAL A 638 -27.63 7.56 -0.60
C VAL A 638 -26.97 6.24 -0.26
N ILE A 639 -25.66 6.26 -0.08
CA ILE A 639 -24.82 5.09 0.21
C ILE A 639 -24.18 5.30 1.58
N GLU A 640 -24.36 4.35 2.49
CA GLU A 640 -23.67 4.38 3.79
C GLU A 640 -22.19 4.01 3.62
N LEU A 641 -21.30 4.84 4.16
CA LEU A 641 -19.85 4.63 4.12
C LEU A 641 -19.40 3.53 5.07
N LYS A 642 -20.15 3.31 6.16
CA LYS A 642 -20.00 2.22 7.13
C LYS A 642 -21.38 1.74 7.61
N PRO A 643 -21.52 0.53 8.16
CA PRO A 643 -22.81 0.03 8.63
C PRO A 643 -23.46 0.95 9.67
N GLY A 644 -24.72 1.34 9.44
CA GLY A 644 -25.46 2.28 10.31
C GLY A 644 -24.97 3.72 10.18
N GLY A 645 -24.27 4.06 9.09
CA GLY A 645 -23.57 5.33 8.94
C GLY A 645 -24.47 6.56 8.95
N LYS A 646 -25.71 6.42 8.48
CA LYS A 646 -26.73 7.48 8.48
C LYS A 646 -27.13 7.96 9.88
N ASP A 647 -27.02 7.08 10.88
CA ASP A 647 -27.44 7.37 12.26
C ASP A 647 -26.24 7.85 13.11
N ILE A 648 -25.05 7.99 12.51
CA ILE A 648 -23.81 8.34 13.20
C ILE A 648 -23.36 9.72 12.73
N SER A 649 -23.58 10.73 13.56
CA SER A 649 -23.07 12.07 13.32
C SER A 649 -21.54 12.10 13.39
N VAL A 650 -20.95 12.92 12.54
CA VAL A 650 -19.52 13.18 12.57
C VAL A 650 -19.18 14.11 13.75
N THR A 651 -18.15 13.74 14.50
CA THR A 651 -17.65 14.44 15.69
C THR A 651 -16.14 14.59 15.60
N LYS A 652 -15.54 15.39 16.49
CA LYS A 652 -14.07 15.53 16.56
C LYS A 652 -13.35 14.20 16.78
N GLU A 653 -13.95 13.27 17.52
CA GLU A 653 -13.36 11.96 17.83
C GLU A 653 -13.39 10.99 16.64
N ASN A 654 -14.42 11.05 15.80
CA ASN A 654 -14.57 10.16 14.64
C ASN A 654 -14.22 10.85 13.30
N MET A 655 -13.74 12.09 13.35
CA MET A 655 -13.46 12.93 12.18
C MET A 655 -12.55 12.26 11.16
N LEU A 656 -11.39 11.78 11.60
CA LEU A 656 -10.42 11.13 10.70
C LEU A 656 -10.99 9.84 10.09
N GLN A 657 -11.91 9.17 10.79
CA GLN A 657 -12.61 8.01 10.22
C GLN A 657 -13.57 8.42 9.10
N TYR A 658 -14.26 9.55 9.24
CA TYR A 658 -15.12 10.10 8.18
C TYR A 658 -14.30 10.49 6.96
N VAL A 659 -13.19 11.22 7.16
CA VAL A 659 -12.27 11.62 6.08
C VAL A 659 -11.73 10.39 5.36
N HIS A 660 -11.25 9.38 6.11
CA HIS A 660 -10.79 8.13 5.52
C HIS A 660 -11.90 7.43 4.73
N ALA A 661 -13.10 7.30 5.30
CA ALA A 661 -14.20 6.56 4.66
C ALA A 661 -14.69 7.23 3.37
N MET A 662 -14.75 8.57 3.34
CA MET A 662 -15.10 9.32 2.13
C MET A 662 -14.02 9.19 1.05
N ALA A 663 -12.75 9.30 1.44
CA ALA A 663 -11.62 9.14 0.51
C ALA A 663 -11.54 7.71 -0.04
N ASP A 664 -11.68 6.69 0.81
CA ASP A 664 -11.71 5.28 0.41
C ASP A 664 -12.86 4.99 -0.56
N PHE A 665 -14.03 5.57 -0.31
CA PHE A 665 -15.18 5.40 -1.21
C PHE A 665 -14.86 5.89 -2.62
N LYS A 666 -14.32 7.11 -2.75
CA LYS A 666 -14.03 7.73 -4.05
C LYS A 666 -12.80 7.14 -4.74
N LEU A 667 -11.73 6.91 -4.00
CA LEU A 667 -10.44 6.47 -4.55
C LEU A 667 -10.37 4.95 -4.79
N ASN A 668 -11.12 4.16 -4.02
CA ASN A 668 -11.07 2.71 -4.08
C ASN A 668 -12.42 2.13 -4.51
N ARG A 669 -13.49 2.31 -3.73
CA ARG A 669 -14.74 1.53 -3.90
C ARG A 669 -15.47 1.84 -5.21
N GLN A 670 -15.61 3.11 -5.57
CA GLN A 670 -16.42 3.54 -6.72
C GLN A 670 -15.80 3.08 -8.07
N ILE A 671 -14.48 3.09 -8.17
CA ILE A 671 -13.73 2.80 -9.39
C ILE A 671 -13.45 1.31 -9.62
N ILE A 672 -13.42 0.51 -8.54
CA ILE A 672 -13.06 -0.92 -8.55
C ILE A 672 -13.72 -1.74 -9.68
N PRO A 673 -15.04 -1.65 -9.96
CA PRO A 673 -15.65 -2.47 -10.99
C PRO A 673 -15.05 -2.25 -12.38
N PHE A 674 -14.70 -1.00 -12.69
CA PHE A 674 -14.10 -0.60 -13.97
C PHE A 674 -12.61 -0.96 -14.02
N SER A 675 -11.89 -0.72 -12.92
CA SER A 675 -10.49 -1.13 -12.79
C SER A 675 -10.32 -2.64 -12.91
N ASN A 676 -11.20 -3.42 -12.28
CA ASN A 676 -11.17 -4.88 -12.39
C ASN A 676 -11.46 -5.35 -13.80
N ALA A 677 -12.43 -4.75 -14.50
CA ALA A 677 -12.70 -5.08 -15.90
C ALA A 677 -11.46 -4.82 -16.77
N PHE A 678 -10.87 -3.62 -16.70
CA PHE A 678 -9.64 -3.31 -17.43
C PHE A 678 -8.49 -4.26 -17.06
N TYR A 679 -8.30 -4.51 -15.76
CA TYR A 679 -7.28 -5.38 -15.24
C TYR A 679 -7.40 -6.81 -15.77
N ARG A 680 -8.61 -7.40 -15.80
CA ARG A 680 -8.83 -8.74 -16.39
C ARG A 680 -8.31 -8.83 -17.82
N GLY A 681 -8.68 -7.85 -18.65
CA GLY A 681 -8.21 -7.81 -20.03
C GLY A 681 -6.70 -7.60 -20.14
N LEU A 682 -6.12 -6.74 -19.31
CA LEU A 682 -4.67 -6.52 -19.25
C LEU A 682 -3.93 -7.83 -18.89
N THR A 683 -4.46 -8.58 -17.92
CA THR A 683 -3.83 -9.81 -17.42
C THR A 683 -3.89 -11.01 -18.36
N ASP A 684 -4.75 -10.96 -19.39
CA ASP A 684 -4.72 -11.96 -20.47
C ASP A 684 -3.36 -11.93 -21.22
N LEU A 685 -2.71 -10.77 -21.24
CA LEU A 685 -1.47 -10.51 -21.98
C LEU A 685 -0.26 -10.40 -21.04
N ILE A 686 -0.38 -9.64 -19.95
CA ILE A 686 0.71 -9.29 -19.03
C ILE A 686 0.47 -9.93 -17.67
N SER A 687 1.40 -10.76 -17.19
CA SER A 687 1.25 -11.39 -15.87
C SER A 687 1.16 -10.33 -14.75
N PRO A 688 0.26 -10.48 -13.75
CA PRO A 688 0.21 -9.65 -12.56
C PRO A 688 1.56 -9.43 -11.87
N SER A 689 2.43 -10.45 -11.85
CA SER A 689 3.75 -10.36 -11.23
C SER A 689 4.68 -9.40 -11.96
N TRP A 690 4.55 -9.26 -13.28
CA TRP A 690 5.39 -8.38 -14.07
C TRP A 690 5.02 -6.91 -13.85
N LEU A 691 3.74 -6.62 -13.66
CA LEU A 691 3.25 -5.27 -13.34
C LEU A 691 3.76 -4.77 -11.98
N LYS A 692 3.92 -5.67 -11.02
CA LYS A 692 4.42 -5.34 -9.67
C LYS A 692 5.84 -4.81 -9.64
N LEU A 693 6.60 -4.90 -10.75
CA LEU A 693 7.92 -4.29 -10.89
C LEU A 693 7.90 -2.76 -10.83
N PHE A 694 6.75 -2.14 -11.07
CA PHE A 694 6.66 -0.69 -11.26
C PHE A 694 5.74 -0.04 -10.24
N ASN A 695 6.00 1.24 -9.96
CA ASN A 695 5.03 2.09 -9.26
C ASN A 695 4.08 2.77 -10.27
N ALA A 696 3.07 3.48 -9.74
CA ALA A 696 2.05 4.09 -10.58
C ALA A 696 2.60 5.22 -11.48
N SER A 697 3.61 5.95 -11.02
CA SER A 697 4.27 6.99 -11.81
C SER A 697 5.08 6.38 -12.97
N GLU A 698 5.82 5.31 -12.70
CA GLU A 698 6.65 4.59 -13.67
C GLU A 698 5.83 3.87 -14.74
N PHE A 699 4.66 3.34 -14.38
CA PHE A 699 3.75 2.71 -15.35
C PHE A 699 3.38 3.65 -16.52
N ASN A 700 3.20 4.94 -16.23
CA ASN A 700 2.91 5.96 -17.23
C ASN A 700 4.16 6.46 -17.97
N GLN A 701 5.38 6.15 -17.50
CA GLN A 701 6.64 6.48 -18.19
C GLN A 701 6.93 5.51 -19.34
N GLY A 702 5.90 5.21 -20.15
CA GLY A 702 5.94 4.27 -21.26
C GLY A 702 7.03 4.61 -22.28
N GLU A 703 7.35 5.89 -22.46
CA GLU A 703 8.49 6.32 -23.28
C GLU A 703 9.79 5.68 -22.79
N THR A 704 10.09 5.71 -21.49
CA THR A 704 11.32 5.09 -20.96
C THR A 704 11.24 3.56 -20.95
N MET A 705 10.07 2.97 -20.64
CA MET A 705 9.88 1.51 -20.71
C MET A 705 10.06 0.90 -22.11
N ILE A 706 9.97 1.73 -23.16
CA ILE A 706 10.07 1.32 -24.56
C ILE A 706 11.37 1.83 -25.19
N LEU A 707 11.82 3.05 -24.88
CA LEU A 707 13.01 3.69 -25.47
C LEU A 707 14.33 3.20 -24.88
N THR A 708 14.37 2.69 -23.64
CA THR A 708 15.63 2.30 -22.97
C THR A 708 16.40 1.17 -23.69
N LEU A 709 15.80 0.52 -24.69
CA LEU A 709 16.44 -0.56 -25.47
C LEU A 709 16.35 -0.38 -27.00
N MET A 710 15.99 0.82 -27.49
CA MET A 710 16.15 1.16 -28.92
C MET A 710 17.55 1.74 -29.23
N ILE A 711 18.48 1.71 -28.27
CA ILE A 711 19.88 2.16 -28.43
C ILE A 711 20.83 0.99 -28.23
#